data_AF-A0A1A8NUP8-F1
#
_entry.id   AF-A0A1A8NUP8-F1
#
_cell.length_a   1.000
_cell.length_b   1.000
_cell.length_c   1.000
_cell.angle_alpha   90.00
_cell.angle_beta   90.00
_cell.angle_gamma   90.00
#
_symmetry.space_group_name_H-M   'P 1'
#
loop_
_entity.id
_entity.type
_entity.pdbx_description
1 polymer ?
#
loop_
_entity_poly.entity_id
_entity_poly.type
_entity_poly.pdbx_seq_one_letter_code
_entity_poly.pdbx_strand_id
1 'polypeptide(L)'
;GKYISIASYTANYVLAKSIPTVDIEKWAQTTSFAFLADSPQLKELYTFLGCVSINDLEIYLHHLLPKFDSLSYDAKAEHVVYLKERLMSIEESCKMKDQLYEKLEGLSFIHDSSNRLRSAKFFYDETVKVFEVMLPAKSFIPSDFFKKVEQVTKPKNGTLLLTSWIIFLRNIGLKHEVSQQQVLQFAKEVSIKAQTESWTQEKVQIIVDVLLNHIFKERTDLFQGTFLKELSMVPFLCPERAPKELIKLHAQYQEMSGTLPLIRFSGSQVNPKFKQTDIIHLLWTSCPILPEKATPSSITDQEGITMTGQEQLDQVLSMLGVNLDPPPEKVISNCRNICNISNPDDEMVKTRNKVLRSTYEFLSADKRDFRHLLRGVAFVMVEDGWKLLKPEEVVINLDTESDFKPYLYKLPLELGTFHQLFKLLGTEDVVSTKQYVEVLWRIYRISEGKQLDPNEMRTVKRVVSGLFKSLHNDPVEIHKDLESLRELIFYLPSHDGRLAKSNTLVFDDAPHYKSRIQGNVGVQMLVDMSQCYLGKDHAFHTKLIMLLPQKLRPRLLSSILEEQLDEDSPKMCQFGALCSLQGRLQLLLSSEQFITGLIRIMKHENDNAYLVNEEKAIRLCKALCEGLKVSCFEKLQTTLRVKGSSPIPHSRSETLAFLKRYGTAVIHLYIQHSDNKDINFLLALAMTLKSATDNLISDTSYLIAMLGCNDIYRITEKLDNLGVKYDSTEPSKLELPLPGTPIPAEIHHTLLMDPMNVFYPGEYVGYLVDSEGGDIYGSYQPTYTYAIIVQEVEREEEENTSFLGKCFQIDIGYSEYKIVSSLDLYKFSRQEESTHVQDTTVPPTPSSPESRSPGLRMLPPLFSGKENLRPPPQKSCPKKLKLHALPEILREVTLVVEQAWKLPETERKKIIRRLYLKWHPDKNAENLDIATEVFKHLQNEINRMEKQTLADQQNTDRTSRRSFSTSSTRFQSEKFSFQRFYSSWNQEATSHKSERQQFREHYTSYAGSSHSHRFFVPPTFKTVGNPVEARRWLRQARANYSAARNDLHKNANEWVCFKCYLATKLALIAADYAVRGKSDKDVKPTALAQKVEEYNSHLTGLASDVQILEGYGVDSLRTRYPDLLPFPQIPNDRYTSEVAMRVMECTARIIIKLEAFVQQKI
;
A
#
# COMPACT_ATOMS: atom_id res chain seq x y z
N GLY A 1 -25.44 62.30 103.63
CA GLY A 1 -24.92 60.93 103.45
C GLY A 1 -25.17 60.13 104.71
N LYS A 2 -25.25 58.80 104.61
CA LYS A 2 -25.13 57.92 105.78
C LYS A 2 -23.67 58.00 106.27
N TYR A 3 -23.47 58.22 107.56
CA TYR A 3 -22.14 58.12 108.17
C TYR A 3 -21.82 56.64 108.42
N ILE A 4 -20.65 56.19 107.98
CA ILE A 4 -20.21 54.80 108.09
C ILE A 4 -18.90 54.78 108.87
N SER A 5 -18.76 53.85 109.82
CA SER A 5 -17.53 53.67 110.60
C SER A 5 -16.52 52.83 109.83
N ILE A 6 -15.36 53.41 109.52
CA ILE A 6 -14.24 52.73 108.83
C ILE A 6 -13.69 51.55 109.66
N ALA A 7 -13.82 51.61 110.99
CA ALA A 7 -13.41 50.54 111.90
C ALA A 7 -14.29 49.27 111.81
N SER A 8 -15.45 49.35 111.15
CA SER A 8 -16.36 48.19 110.99
C SER A 8 -15.96 47.23 109.88
N TYR A 9 -14.88 47.51 109.14
CA TYR A 9 -14.41 46.72 107.99
C TYR A 9 -13.02 46.13 108.24
N THR A 10 -12.77 44.93 107.70
CA THR A 10 -11.48 44.24 107.82
C THR A 10 -10.38 44.80 106.92
N ALA A 11 -10.74 45.45 105.81
CA ALA A 11 -9.80 46.15 104.93
C ALA A 11 -10.41 47.45 104.38
N ASN A 12 -9.63 48.51 104.33
CA ASN A 12 -10.07 49.81 103.83
C ASN A 12 -9.20 50.21 102.64
N TYR A 13 -9.81 50.35 101.46
CA TYR A 13 -9.11 50.63 100.22
C TYR A 13 -9.32 52.07 99.77
N VAL A 14 -8.26 52.73 99.36
CA VAL A 14 -8.32 54.08 98.77
C VAL A 14 -8.28 53.97 97.25
N LEU A 15 -9.28 54.53 96.57
CA LEU A 15 -9.40 54.47 95.12
C LEU A 15 -8.36 55.37 94.45
N ALA A 16 -7.32 54.78 93.84
CA ALA A 16 -6.26 55.53 93.17
C ALA A 16 -6.74 56.33 91.94
N LYS A 17 -7.90 55.96 91.38
CA LYS A 17 -8.56 56.65 90.25
C LYS A 17 -10.07 56.66 90.44
N SER A 18 -10.71 57.70 89.90
CA SER A 18 -12.18 57.77 89.81
C SER A 18 -12.70 56.70 88.86
N ILE A 19 -13.63 55.87 89.35
CA ILE A 19 -14.38 54.85 88.61
C ILE A 19 -15.86 55.24 88.58
N PRO A 20 -16.65 54.74 87.60
CA PRO A 20 -18.10 54.98 87.57
C PRO A 20 -18.76 54.54 88.89
N THR A 21 -19.66 55.38 89.41
CA THR A 21 -20.33 55.17 90.71
C THR A 21 -21.75 54.61 90.57
N VAL A 22 -22.21 54.35 89.34
CA VAL A 22 -23.52 53.77 89.07
C VAL A 22 -23.59 52.35 89.64
N ASP A 23 -24.65 52.06 90.38
CA ASP A 23 -24.81 50.80 91.12
C ASP A 23 -23.63 50.46 92.05
N ILE A 24 -22.88 51.47 92.54
CA ILE A 24 -21.79 51.24 93.50
C ILE A 24 -22.25 50.43 94.71
N GLU A 25 -23.51 50.64 95.15
CA GLU A 25 -24.09 49.89 96.26
C GLU A 25 -24.17 48.38 96.00
N LYS A 26 -24.29 47.92 94.75
CA LYS A 26 -24.42 46.49 94.42
C LYS A 26 -23.11 45.72 94.44
N TRP A 27 -22.00 46.38 94.14
CA TRP A 27 -20.68 45.72 94.09
C TRP A 27 -19.76 46.12 95.25
N ALA A 28 -19.86 47.36 95.74
CA ALA A 28 -19.03 47.90 96.82
C ALA A 28 -19.55 47.59 98.23
N GLN A 29 -20.86 47.34 98.43
CA GLN A 29 -21.37 46.97 99.76
C GLN A 29 -20.96 45.55 100.10
N THR A 30 -20.00 45.43 101.00
CA THR A 30 -19.63 44.18 101.66
C THR A 30 -19.40 44.45 103.14
N THR A 31 -19.54 43.44 103.98
CA THR A 31 -19.21 43.55 105.41
C THR A 31 -17.70 43.47 105.67
N SER A 32 -16.89 43.15 104.65
CA SER A 32 -15.46 42.88 104.77
C SER A 32 -14.58 44.06 104.41
N PHE A 33 -14.97 44.92 103.46
CA PHE A 33 -14.13 46.02 103.01
C PHE A 33 -14.91 47.27 102.64
N ALA A 34 -14.28 48.44 102.79
CA ALA A 34 -14.81 49.73 102.35
C ALA A 34 -13.88 50.41 101.35
N PHE A 35 -14.47 51.10 100.37
CA PHE A 35 -13.75 51.93 99.40
C PHE A 35 -13.88 53.41 99.77
N LEU A 36 -12.75 54.10 99.83
CA LEU A 36 -12.62 55.51 100.17
C LEU A 36 -12.15 56.29 98.93
N ALA A 37 -12.66 57.51 98.76
CA ALA A 37 -12.26 58.36 97.63
C ALA A 37 -10.84 58.94 97.81
N ASP A 38 -10.09 58.99 96.71
CA ASP A 38 -8.88 59.79 96.51
C ASP A 38 -9.00 61.21 97.08
N SER A 39 -8.32 61.56 98.19
CA SER A 39 -8.26 62.95 98.67
C SER A 39 -6.82 63.29 99.03
N PRO A 40 -6.13 64.14 98.23
CA PRO A 40 -4.73 64.48 98.46
C PRO A 40 -4.48 65.08 99.84
N GLN A 41 -5.49 65.77 100.40
CA GLN A 41 -5.44 66.42 101.71
C GLN A 41 -5.52 65.41 102.88
N LEU A 42 -5.99 64.19 102.63
CA LEU A 42 -6.19 63.14 103.64
C LEU A 42 -5.15 62.02 103.56
N LYS A 43 -4.09 62.19 102.75
CA LYS A 43 -3.09 61.14 102.49
C LYS A 43 -2.38 60.65 103.76
N GLU A 44 -1.98 61.56 104.65
CA GLU A 44 -1.37 61.20 105.94
C GLU A 44 -2.37 60.47 106.84
N LEU A 45 -3.64 60.87 106.82
CA LEU A 45 -4.71 60.23 107.58
C LEU A 45 -5.02 58.82 107.07
N TYR A 46 -5.08 58.61 105.76
CA TYR A 46 -5.25 57.28 105.17
C TYR A 46 -4.12 56.33 105.56
N THR A 47 -2.88 56.84 105.58
CA THR A 47 -1.70 56.07 105.99
C THR A 47 -1.77 55.71 107.47
N PHE A 48 -2.14 56.67 108.34
CA PHE A 48 -2.31 56.45 109.78
C PHE A 48 -3.40 55.41 110.09
N LEU A 49 -4.50 55.42 109.34
CA LEU A 49 -5.63 54.50 109.50
C LEU A 49 -5.41 53.12 108.84
N GLY A 50 -4.23 52.89 108.23
CA GLY A 50 -3.90 51.61 107.58
C GLY A 50 -4.68 51.34 106.28
N CYS A 51 -5.15 52.39 105.59
CA CYS A 51 -5.87 52.23 104.33
C CYS A 51 -4.90 51.93 103.18
N VAL A 52 -5.22 50.95 102.33
CA VAL A 52 -4.35 50.49 101.22
C VAL A 52 -4.82 51.11 99.91
N SER A 53 -3.91 51.71 99.15
CA SER A 53 -4.23 52.17 97.79
C SER A 53 -4.49 50.98 96.88
N ILE A 54 -5.63 50.97 96.18
CA ILE A 54 -5.98 49.92 95.22
C ILE A 54 -6.17 50.52 93.83
N ASN A 55 -5.71 49.80 92.81
CA ASN A 55 -5.82 50.25 91.43
C ASN A 55 -7.26 50.05 90.89
N ASP A 56 -7.66 50.87 89.93
CA ASP A 56 -8.96 50.76 89.25
C ASP A 56 -9.17 49.35 88.65
N LEU A 57 -8.16 48.85 87.93
CA LEU A 57 -8.18 47.53 87.30
C LEU A 57 -8.25 46.35 88.29
N GLU A 58 -7.64 46.49 89.47
CA GLU A 58 -7.69 45.48 90.54
C GLU A 58 -9.10 45.39 91.14
N ILE A 59 -9.76 46.54 91.31
CA ILE A 59 -11.16 46.59 91.76
C ILE A 59 -12.05 45.88 90.75
N TYR A 60 -11.87 46.15 89.45
CA TYR A 60 -12.63 45.49 88.42
C TYR A 60 -12.40 43.97 88.46
N LEU A 61 -11.14 43.52 88.50
CA LEU A 61 -10.80 42.10 88.45
C LEU A 61 -11.35 41.30 89.64
N HIS A 62 -11.16 41.80 90.87
CA HIS A 62 -11.43 41.03 92.08
C HIS A 62 -12.76 41.33 92.76
N HIS A 63 -13.35 42.52 92.55
CA HIS A 63 -14.50 42.98 93.34
C HIS A 63 -15.75 43.25 92.49
N LEU A 64 -15.60 43.87 91.31
CA LEU A 64 -16.74 44.25 90.48
C LEU A 64 -17.13 43.16 89.47
N LEU A 65 -16.21 42.68 88.62
CA LEU A 65 -16.52 41.71 87.57
C LEU A 65 -17.11 40.39 88.10
N PRO A 66 -16.69 39.85 89.27
CA PRO A 66 -17.33 38.67 89.86
C PRO A 66 -18.82 38.84 90.21
N LYS A 67 -19.26 40.09 90.44
CA LYS A 67 -20.65 40.45 90.76
C LYS A 67 -21.38 41.13 89.60
N PHE A 68 -20.77 41.14 88.42
CA PHE A 68 -21.22 41.94 87.28
C PHE A 68 -22.67 41.64 86.87
N ASP A 69 -23.13 40.40 87.02
CA ASP A 69 -24.51 40.01 86.69
C ASP A 69 -25.59 40.70 87.54
N SER A 70 -25.25 41.14 88.76
CA SER A 70 -26.17 41.84 89.66
C SER A 70 -26.40 43.31 89.29
N LEU A 71 -25.57 43.88 88.42
CA LEU A 71 -25.64 45.26 88.00
C LEU A 71 -26.83 45.50 87.07
N SER A 72 -27.40 46.72 87.11
CA SER A 72 -28.37 47.17 86.11
C SER A 72 -27.71 47.27 84.73
N TYR A 73 -28.51 47.22 83.66
CA TYR A 73 -27.98 47.32 82.30
C TYR A 73 -27.20 48.62 82.06
N ASP A 74 -27.67 49.74 82.61
CA ASP A 74 -27.00 51.04 82.53
C ASP A 74 -25.64 51.01 83.24
N ALA A 75 -25.57 50.41 84.43
CA ALA A 75 -24.32 50.22 85.15
C ALA A 75 -23.35 49.31 84.37
N LYS A 76 -23.84 48.20 83.78
CA LYS A 76 -23.03 47.31 82.93
C LYS A 76 -22.40 48.08 81.76
N ALA A 77 -23.17 48.92 81.09
CA ALA A 77 -22.69 49.72 79.95
C ALA A 77 -21.62 50.74 80.37
N GLU A 78 -21.84 51.49 81.46
CA GLU A 78 -20.86 52.48 81.96
C GLU A 78 -19.55 51.85 82.41
N HIS A 79 -19.62 50.74 83.14
CA HIS A 79 -18.45 50.02 83.60
C HIS A 79 -17.65 49.40 82.44
N VAL A 80 -18.33 48.85 81.42
CA VAL A 80 -17.67 48.30 80.23
C VAL A 80 -17.04 49.41 79.38
N VAL A 81 -17.70 50.57 79.23
CA VAL A 81 -17.12 51.75 78.57
C VAL A 81 -15.83 52.19 79.27
N TYR A 82 -15.86 52.32 80.60
CA TYR A 82 -14.68 52.68 81.37
C TYR A 82 -13.55 51.67 81.19
N LEU A 83 -13.86 50.38 81.32
CA LEU A 83 -12.88 49.32 81.14
C LEU A 83 -12.30 49.29 79.73
N LYS A 84 -13.10 49.50 78.69
CA LYS A 84 -12.64 49.59 77.31
C LYS A 84 -11.64 50.73 77.13
N GLU A 85 -11.96 51.95 77.56
CA GLU A 85 -11.03 53.09 77.46
C GLU A 85 -9.75 52.86 78.29
N ARG A 86 -9.90 52.25 79.46
CA ARG A 86 -8.76 51.97 80.33
C ARG A 86 -7.85 50.87 79.79
N LEU A 87 -8.39 49.78 79.26
CA LEU A 87 -7.63 48.66 78.70
C LEU A 87 -6.99 49.01 77.35
N MET A 88 -7.66 49.83 76.54
CA MET A 88 -7.14 50.30 75.25
C MET A 88 -6.07 51.38 75.39
N SER A 89 -6.01 52.11 76.52
CA SER A 89 -4.95 53.10 76.79
C SER A 89 -3.66 52.52 77.39
N ILE A 90 -3.62 51.21 77.70
CA ILE A 90 -2.41 50.55 78.20
C ILE A 90 -1.58 50.08 77.00
N GLU A 91 -0.41 50.68 76.80
CA GLU A 91 0.48 50.41 75.67
C GLU A 91 1.16 49.03 75.75
N GLU A 92 1.58 48.59 76.94
CA GLU A 92 2.26 47.29 77.15
C GLU A 92 1.30 46.19 77.63
N SER A 93 1.40 44.97 77.09
CA SER A 93 0.64 43.82 77.59
C SER A 93 1.13 43.41 78.98
N CYS A 94 0.23 43.37 79.97
CA CYS A 94 0.54 42.91 81.32
C CYS A 94 -0.42 41.78 81.73
N LYS A 95 0.04 40.89 82.64
CA LYS A 95 -0.77 39.74 83.10
C LYS A 95 -2.17 40.15 83.59
N MET A 96 -2.30 41.33 84.19
CA MET A 96 -3.59 41.86 84.65
C MET A 96 -4.52 42.25 83.48
N LYS A 97 -3.98 42.82 82.40
CA LYS A 97 -4.73 43.14 81.18
C LYS A 97 -5.28 41.86 80.54
N ASP A 98 -4.46 40.81 80.47
CA ASP A 98 -4.86 39.51 79.92
C ASP A 98 -5.93 38.83 80.78
N GLN A 99 -5.75 38.80 82.11
CA GLN A 99 -6.74 38.28 83.06
C GLN A 99 -8.08 39.03 83.00
N LEU A 100 -8.04 40.35 82.79
CA LEU A 100 -9.25 41.16 82.62
C LEU A 100 -9.96 40.83 81.32
N TYR A 101 -9.24 40.70 80.20
CA TYR A 101 -9.85 40.26 78.94
C TYR A 101 -10.46 38.86 79.04
N GLU A 102 -9.77 37.91 79.67
CA GLU A 102 -10.27 36.55 79.93
C GLU A 102 -11.56 36.58 80.78
N LYS A 103 -11.61 37.42 81.82
CA LYS A 103 -12.83 37.60 82.63
C LYS A 103 -13.95 38.25 81.83
N LEU A 104 -13.64 39.28 81.05
CA LEU A 104 -14.60 40.02 80.22
C LEU A 104 -15.21 39.14 79.12
N GLU A 105 -14.46 38.18 78.56
CA GLU A 105 -14.93 37.24 77.55
C GLU A 105 -16.16 36.44 78.02
N GLY A 106 -16.23 36.12 79.31
CA GLY A 106 -17.34 35.38 79.92
C GLY A 106 -18.59 36.20 80.26
N LEU A 107 -18.50 37.54 80.28
CA LEU A 107 -19.55 38.38 80.82
C LEU A 107 -20.68 38.64 79.83
N SER A 108 -21.91 38.62 80.33
CA SER A 108 -23.11 38.88 79.53
C SER A 108 -23.60 40.32 79.69
N PHE A 109 -23.34 41.14 78.67
CA PHE A 109 -23.67 42.57 78.66
C PHE A 109 -24.25 43.09 77.34
N ILE A 110 -24.43 42.22 76.34
CA ILE A 110 -25.00 42.57 75.04
C ILE A 110 -26.36 41.88 74.91
N HIS A 111 -27.43 42.62 74.63
CA HIS A 111 -28.73 42.00 74.34
C HIS A 111 -28.72 41.31 72.97
N ASP A 112 -29.19 40.07 72.90
CA ASP A 112 -29.52 39.40 71.64
C ASP A 112 -30.88 39.85 71.08
N SER A 113 -31.25 39.36 69.90
CA SER A 113 -32.54 39.70 69.27
C SER A 113 -33.78 39.23 70.05
N SER A 114 -33.60 38.36 71.05
CA SER A 114 -34.65 37.94 71.99
C SER A 114 -34.60 38.70 73.31
N ASN A 115 -33.85 39.82 73.35
CA ASN A 115 -33.63 40.67 74.51
C ASN A 115 -32.92 39.97 75.69
N ARG A 116 -32.20 38.86 75.46
CA ARG A 116 -31.41 38.17 76.49
C ARG A 116 -29.98 38.66 76.49
N LEU A 117 -29.39 38.86 77.68
CA LEU A 117 -27.98 39.23 77.78
C LEU A 117 -27.08 38.04 77.40
N ARG A 118 -26.12 38.32 76.53
CA ARG A 118 -25.11 37.39 76.01
C ARG A 118 -23.72 38.01 76.10
N SER A 119 -22.72 37.14 76.09
CA SER A 119 -21.30 37.50 75.97
C SER A 119 -20.90 37.80 74.53
N ALA A 120 -19.85 38.58 74.32
CA ALA A 120 -19.34 38.92 72.99
C ALA A 120 -19.01 37.68 72.13
N LYS A 121 -18.50 36.59 72.74
CA LYS A 121 -18.26 35.28 72.08
C LYS A 121 -19.47 34.59 71.46
N PHE A 122 -20.68 35.02 71.79
CA PHE A 122 -21.89 34.51 71.16
C PHE A 122 -22.05 35.05 69.73
N PHE A 123 -21.53 36.25 69.46
CA PHE A 123 -21.74 36.97 68.22
C PHE A 123 -20.57 36.83 67.24
N TYR A 124 -20.85 37.18 65.99
CA TYR A 124 -19.87 37.30 64.92
C TYR A 124 -19.64 38.78 64.58
N ASP A 125 -18.46 39.07 64.06
CA ASP A 125 -18.11 40.40 63.58
C ASP A 125 -18.74 40.66 62.20
N GLU A 126 -19.67 41.61 62.15
CA GLU A 126 -20.36 42.03 60.92
C GLU A 126 -19.42 42.72 59.92
N THR A 127 -18.26 43.21 60.36
CA THR A 127 -17.26 43.82 59.47
C THR A 127 -16.56 42.79 58.56
N VAL A 128 -16.64 41.50 58.91
CA VAL A 128 -16.09 40.40 58.12
C VAL A 128 -17.10 40.00 57.05
N LYS A 129 -16.79 40.31 55.78
CA LYS A 129 -17.70 40.13 54.64
C LYS A 129 -18.26 38.71 54.51
N VAL A 130 -17.46 37.68 54.80
CA VAL A 130 -17.93 36.28 54.76
C VAL A 130 -19.05 36.03 55.77
N PHE A 131 -18.90 36.54 57.01
CA PHE A 131 -19.95 36.39 58.02
C PHE A 131 -21.18 37.20 57.65
N GLU A 132 -21.01 38.46 57.23
CA GLU A 132 -22.09 39.36 56.79
C GLU A 132 -23.04 38.69 55.78
N VAL A 133 -22.48 38.00 54.78
CA VAL A 133 -23.29 37.39 53.70
C VAL A 133 -23.82 35.98 54.03
N MET A 134 -23.15 35.23 54.91
CA MET A 134 -23.51 33.84 55.21
C MET A 134 -24.39 33.68 56.46
N LEU A 135 -24.28 34.58 57.43
CA LEU A 135 -24.96 34.45 58.71
C LEU A 135 -26.20 35.35 58.77
N PRO A 136 -27.28 34.91 59.46
CA PRO A 136 -28.47 35.72 59.64
C PRO A 136 -28.20 36.90 60.60
N ALA A 137 -28.97 37.99 60.46
CA ALA A 137 -28.82 39.22 61.27
C ALA A 137 -28.76 38.99 62.80
N LYS A 138 -29.45 37.94 63.30
CA LYS A 138 -29.44 37.54 64.72
C LYS A 138 -28.09 37.05 65.25
N SER A 139 -27.13 36.78 64.37
CA SER A 139 -25.78 36.33 64.71
C SER A 139 -24.82 37.49 65.02
N PHE A 140 -25.20 38.72 64.69
CA PHE A 140 -24.39 39.93 64.92
C PHE A 140 -24.89 40.71 66.14
N ILE A 141 -24.04 41.63 66.62
CA ILE A 141 -24.37 42.52 67.74
C ILE A 141 -25.45 43.52 67.28
N PRO A 142 -26.61 43.60 67.96
CA PRO A 142 -27.66 44.55 67.59
C PRO A 142 -27.22 46.01 67.70
N SER A 143 -27.68 46.86 66.77
CA SER A 143 -27.35 48.29 66.74
C SER A 143 -27.70 49.05 68.03
N ASP A 144 -28.68 48.57 68.81
CA ASP A 144 -29.08 49.18 70.08
C ASP A 144 -27.98 49.11 71.15
N PHE A 145 -27.11 48.11 71.11
CA PHE A 145 -25.92 48.08 71.96
C PHE A 145 -24.99 49.26 71.66
N PHE A 146 -24.69 49.49 70.38
CA PHE A 146 -23.81 50.59 69.97
C PHE A 146 -24.45 51.96 70.26
N LYS A 147 -25.75 52.13 70.06
CA LYS A 147 -26.49 53.35 70.46
C LYS A 147 -26.38 53.60 71.97
N LYS A 148 -26.51 52.55 72.79
CA LYS A 148 -26.42 52.67 74.25
C LYS A 148 -25.02 53.11 74.69
N VAL A 149 -24.00 52.49 74.12
CA VAL A 149 -22.61 52.81 74.39
C VAL A 149 -22.25 54.23 73.91
N GLU A 150 -22.79 54.67 72.78
CA GLU A 150 -22.62 56.04 72.26
C GLU A 150 -23.23 57.10 73.18
N GLN A 151 -24.43 56.84 73.72
CA GLN A 151 -25.07 57.72 74.73
C GLN A 151 -24.19 57.92 75.97
N VAL A 152 -23.49 56.86 76.39
CA VAL A 152 -22.59 56.88 77.55
C VAL A 152 -21.27 57.59 77.23
N THR A 153 -20.67 57.32 76.06
CA THR A 153 -19.34 57.86 75.70
C THR A 153 -19.36 59.32 75.20
N LYS A 154 -20.47 59.80 74.63
CA LYS A 154 -20.59 61.14 73.99
C LYS A 154 -19.39 61.49 73.09
N PRO A 155 -19.06 60.65 72.09
CA PRO A 155 -17.85 60.83 71.29
C PRO A 155 -17.94 62.04 70.34
N LYS A 156 -16.79 62.63 70.01
CA LYS A 156 -16.68 63.73 69.03
C LYS A 156 -16.81 63.27 67.57
N ASN A 157 -16.67 61.96 67.29
CA ASN A 157 -16.66 61.40 65.94
C ASN A 157 -17.17 59.95 65.93
N GLY A 158 -18.32 59.68 65.32
CA GLY A 158 -19.05 58.39 65.44
C GLY A 158 -18.39 57.19 64.74
N THR A 159 -17.67 57.40 63.63
CA THR A 159 -17.07 56.28 62.86
C THR A 159 -15.86 55.65 63.56
N LEU A 160 -15.02 56.47 64.21
CA LEU A 160 -13.87 55.99 64.99
C LEU A 160 -14.31 55.21 66.24
N LEU A 161 -15.51 55.51 66.75
CA LEU A 161 -16.10 54.80 67.89
C LEU A 161 -16.34 53.32 67.53
N LEU A 162 -17.02 53.05 66.42
CA LEU A 162 -17.38 51.69 66.02
C LEU A 162 -16.14 50.80 65.83
N THR A 163 -15.15 51.27 65.07
CA THR A 163 -13.91 50.52 64.83
C THR A 163 -13.17 50.21 66.13
N SER A 164 -13.07 51.19 67.03
CA SER A 164 -12.45 51.01 68.34
C SER A 164 -13.18 49.97 69.20
N TRP A 165 -14.51 49.96 69.15
CA TRP A 165 -15.33 48.98 69.86
C TRP A 165 -15.24 47.58 69.27
N ILE A 166 -15.23 47.44 67.95
CA ILE A 166 -15.05 46.14 67.30
C ILE A 166 -13.69 45.55 67.68
N ILE A 167 -12.61 46.33 67.67
CA ILE A 167 -11.28 45.86 68.12
C ILE A 167 -11.33 45.38 69.58
N PHE A 168 -11.95 46.15 70.48
CA PHE A 168 -12.10 45.75 71.88
C PHE A 168 -12.93 44.45 72.01
N LEU A 169 -14.04 44.34 71.29
CA LEU A 169 -14.91 43.17 71.30
C LEU A 169 -14.21 41.92 70.77
N ARG A 170 -13.34 42.04 69.76
CA ARG A 170 -12.48 40.96 69.27
C ARG A 170 -11.56 40.43 70.37
N ASN A 171 -10.98 41.31 71.18
CA ASN A 171 -10.13 40.92 72.32
C ASN A 171 -10.89 40.16 73.43
N ILE A 172 -12.21 40.27 73.48
CA ILE A 172 -13.08 39.58 74.45
C ILE A 172 -13.96 38.52 73.80
N GLY A 173 -13.50 37.95 72.68
CA GLY A 173 -14.05 36.74 72.09
C GLY A 173 -15.03 36.94 70.93
N LEU A 174 -15.26 38.17 70.43
CA LEU A 174 -16.05 38.37 69.20
C LEU A 174 -15.42 37.62 68.02
N LYS A 175 -16.20 36.71 67.41
CA LYS A 175 -15.70 35.84 66.34
C LYS A 175 -15.45 36.64 65.06
N HIS A 176 -14.19 36.75 64.67
CA HIS A 176 -13.76 37.53 63.49
C HIS A 176 -12.87 36.74 62.53
N GLU A 177 -12.25 35.65 62.96
CA GLU A 177 -11.47 34.76 62.08
C GLU A 177 -12.38 33.70 61.44
N VAL A 178 -12.21 33.49 60.13
CA VAL A 178 -12.93 32.47 59.37
C VAL A 178 -12.02 31.26 59.18
N SER A 179 -12.32 30.15 59.83
CA SER A 179 -11.56 28.90 59.69
C SER A 179 -11.81 28.19 58.34
N GLN A 180 -10.87 27.35 57.89
CA GLN A 180 -11.04 26.53 56.68
C GLN A 180 -12.31 25.65 56.71
N GLN A 181 -12.61 25.05 57.87
CA GLN A 181 -13.81 24.25 58.06
C GLN A 181 -15.09 25.07 57.90
N GLN A 182 -15.10 26.32 58.37
CA GLN A 182 -16.24 27.22 58.15
C GLN A 182 -16.39 27.60 56.69
N VAL A 183 -15.29 27.87 55.96
CA VAL A 183 -15.36 28.12 54.51
C VAL A 183 -15.94 26.93 53.77
N LEU A 184 -15.49 25.71 54.07
CA LEU A 184 -16.04 24.47 53.47
C LEU A 184 -17.52 24.29 53.81
N GLN A 185 -17.90 24.55 55.06
CA GLN A 185 -19.29 24.49 55.49
C GLN A 185 -20.14 25.53 54.76
N PHE A 186 -19.67 26.76 54.63
CA PHE A 186 -20.34 27.83 53.90
C PHE A 186 -20.49 27.50 52.41
N ALA A 187 -19.45 26.96 51.76
CA ALA A 187 -19.53 26.51 50.37
C ALA A 187 -20.60 25.40 50.20
N LYS A 188 -20.65 24.42 51.12
CA LYS A 188 -21.68 23.37 51.13
C LYS A 188 -23.08 23.94 51.36
N GLU A 189 -23.21 24.92 52.26
CA GLU A 189 -24.46 25.62 52.50
C GLU A 189 -24.94 26.39 51.27
N VAL A 190 -24.05 27.08 50.55
CA VAL A 190 -24.39 27.74 49.28
C VAL A 190 -24.93 26.72 48.27
N SER A 191 -24.27 25.58 48.14
CA SER A 191 -24.68 24.49 47.23
C SER A 191 -26.11 24.00 47.50
N ILE A 192 -26.50 23.89 48.78
CA ILE A 192 -27.81 23.38 49.20
C ILE A 192 -28.86 24.50 49.22
N LYS A 193 -28.58 25.59 49.95
CA LYS A 193 -29.54 26.67 50.22
C LYS A 193 -29.90 27.46 48.97
N ALA A 194 -28.99 27.59 48.00
CA ALA A 194 -29.31 28.24 46.74
C ALA A 194 -30.53 27.61 46.07
N GLN A 195 -30.66 26.27 46.15
CA GLN A 195 -31.79 25.53 45.61
C GLN A 195 -32.98 25.47 46.57
N THR A 196 -32.75 25.16 47.85
CA THR A 196 -33.85 24.92 48.81
C THR A 196 -34.58 26.20 49.24
N GLU A 197 -33.87 27.34 49.28
CA GLU A 197 -34.43 28.64 49.68
C GLU A 197 -34.71 29.55 48.49
N SER A 198 -34.59 29.05 47.25
CA SER A 198 -34.83 29.80 46.01
C SER A 198 -34.11 31.14 45.96
N TRP A 199 -32.80 31.17 46.30
CA TRP A 199 -32.01 32.39 46.24
C TRP A 199 -31.92 32.91 44.80
N THR A 200 -31.97 34.23 44.62
CA THR A 200 -31.76 34.85 43.30
C THR A 200 -30.32 34.61 42.83
N GLN A 201 -30.12 34.53 41.51
CA GLN A 201 -28.79 34.34 40.92
C GLN A 201 -27.80 35.42 41.37
N GLU A 202 -28.25 36.68 41.48
CA GLU A 202 -27.45 37.80 41.98
C GLU A 202 -26.99 37.59 43.43
N LYS A 203 -27.89 37.11 44.30
CA LYS A 203 -27.56 36.82 45.70
C LYS A 203 -26.51 35.72 45.79
N VAL A 204 -26.68 34.64 45.03
CA VAL A 204 -25.70 33.54 45.02
C VAL A 204 -24.34 34.04 44.51
N GLN A 205 -24.33 34.82 43.43
CA GLN A 205 -23.09 35.38 42.87
C GLN A 205 -22.35 36.25 43.89
N ILE A 206 -23.05 37.15 44.59
CA ILE A 206 -22.43 38.01 45.62
C ILE A 206 -21.78 37.17 46.72
N ILE A 207 -22.48 36.14 47.21
CA ILE A 207 -21.97 35.25 48.26
C ILE A 207 -20.73 34.50 47.76
N VAL A 208 -20.79 33.90 46.57
CA VAL A 208 -19.69 33.16 45.97
C VAL A 208 -18.48 34.06 45.77
N ASP A 209 -18.68 35.28 45.27
CA ASP A 209 -17.61 36.24 45.04
C ASP A 209 -16.90 36.64 46.33
N VAL A 210 -17.66 36.84 47.42
CA VAL A 210 -17.10 37.12 48.76
C VAL A 210 -16.28 35.94 49.27
N LEU A 211 -16.79 34.71 49.11
CA LEU A 211 -16.06 33.49 49.49
C LEU A 211 -14.76 33.34 48.67
N LEU A 212 -14.81 33.53 47.36
CA LEU A 212 -13.64 33.43 46.48
C LEU A 212 -12.60 34.51 46.79
N ASN A 213 -13.04 35.75 47.06
CA ASN A 213 -12.14 36.82 47.49
C ASN A 213 -11.45 36.45 48.80
N HIS A 214 -12.21 35.97 49.79
CA HIS A 214 -11.63 35.54 51.06
C HIS A 214 -10.61 34.41 50.85
N ILE A 215 -10.96 33.37 50.08
CA ILE A 215 -10.09 32.22 49.80
C ILE A 215 -8.78 32.66 49.12
N PHE A 216 -8.84 33.45 48.04
CA PHE A 216 -7.66 33.73 47.23
C PHE A 216 -6.90 35.00 47.62
N LYS A 217 -7.54 35.98 48.26
CA LYS A 217 -6.95 37.29 48.58
C LYS A 217 -6.74 37.55 50.07
N GLU A 218 -7.36 36.79 50.97
CA GLU A 218 -7.23 37.03 52.42
C GLU A 218 -6.50 35.89 53.15
N ARG A 219 -6.63 34.64 52.68
CA ARG A 219 -6.02 33.47 53.36
C ARG A 219 -4.53 33.30 53.06
N THR A 220 -3.78 32.86 54.06
CA THR A 220 -2.34 32.55 54.01
C THR A 220 -2.02 31.07 54.28
N ASP A 221 -3.04 30.22 54.44
CA ASP A 221 -2.93 28.83 54.89
C ASP A 221 -3.51 27.77 53.92
N LEU A 222 -3.70 28.11 52.64
CA LEU A 222 -4.35 27.27 51.61
C LEU A 222 -3.75 25.88 51.42
N PHE A 223 -2.43 25.74 51.62
CA PHE A 223 -1.71 24.48 51.46
C PHE A 223 -1.76 23.58 52.71
N GLN A 224 -2.36 24.03 53.81
CA GLN A 224 -2.49 23.24 55.03
C GLN A 224 -3.62 22.21 54.91
N GLY A 225 -3.31 20.94 55.15
CA GLY A 225 -4.29 19.85 55.23
C GLY A 225 -4.94 19.48 53.89
N THR A 226 -6.22 19.09 53.92
CA THR A 226 -7.00 18.63 52.75
C THR A 226 -7.93 19.70 52.17
N PHE A 227 -7.84 20.95 52.64
CA PHE A 227 -8.80 22.01 52.34
C PHE A 227 -9.09 22.21 50.85
N LEU A 228 -8.06 22.41 50.02
CA LEU A 228 -8.25 22.62 48.58
C LEU A 228 -8.85 21.41 47.87
N LYS A 229 -8.48 20.19 48.28
CA LYS A 229 -9.04 18.94 47.71
C LYS A 229 -10.52 18.76 48.05
N GLU A 230 -10.92 19.14 49.26
CA GLU A 230 -12.33 19.11 49.66
C GLU A 230 -13.13 20.20 48.98
N LEU A 231 -12.62 21.44 48.97
CA LEU A 231 -13.23 22.59 48.29
C LEU A 231 -13.43 22.30 46.80
N SER A 232 -12.45 21.64 46.16
CA SER A 232 -12.48 21.26 44.75
C SER A 232 -13.73 20.49 44.34
N MET A 233 -14.29 19.69 45.26
CA MET A 233 -15.40 18.78 45.00
C MET A 233 -16.77 19.39 45.29
N VAL A 234 -16.84 20.55 45.97
CA VAL A 234 -18.11 21.19 46.34
C VAL A 234 -18.68 21.99 45.16
N PRO A 235 -19.92 21.73 44.72
CA PRO A 235 -20.54 22.49 43.64
C PRO A 235 -21.23 23.76 44.17
N PHE A 236 -20.44 24.81 44.40
CA PHE A 236 -20.93 26.10 44.93
C PHE A 236 -20.70 27.29 43.99
N LEU A 237 -19.98 27.09 42.88
CA LEU A 237 -19.58 28.17 41.98
C LEU A 237 -20.65 28.45 40.94
N CYS A 238 -20.86 29.72 40.61
CA CYS A 238 -21.66 30.10 39.46
C CYS A 238 -20.84 29.89 38.16
N PRO A 239 -21.28 29.07 37.19
CA PRO A 239 -20.59 28.93 35.92
C PRO A 239 -20.60 30.25 35.12
N GLU A 240 -19.54 30.48 34.35
CA GLU A 240 -19.48 31.60 33.40
C GLU A 240 -20.59 31.45 32.35
N ARG A 241 -21.38 32.52 32.13
CA ARG A 241 -22.53 32.48 31.23
C ARG A 241 -22.09 32.75 29.79
N ALA A 242 -22.49 31.89 28.86
CA ALA A 242 -22.23 32.11 27.44
C ALA A 242 -22.95 33.37 26.91
N PRO A 243 -22.34 34.11 25.97
CA PRO A 243 -23.02 35.22 25.28
C PRO A 243 -24.35 34.82 24.64
N LYS A 244 -25.30 35.77 24.57
CA LYS A 244 -26.66 35.53 24.02
C LYS A 244 -26.64 34.96 22.59
N GLU A 245 -25.68 35.37 21.77
CA GLU A 245 -25.48 34.87 20.41
C GLU A 245 -25.18 33.36 20.36
N LEU A 246 -24.36 32.85 21.29
CA LEU A 246 -24.04 31.42 21.39
C LEU A 246 -25.19 30.61 21.96
N ILE A 247 -25.92 31.16 22.94
CA ILE A 247 -27.10 30.51 23.53
C ILE A 247 -28.21 30.37 22.47
N LYS A 248 -28.38 31.38 21.60
CA LYS A 248 -29.30 31.31 20.46
C LYS A 248 -28.94 30.15 19.52
N LEU A 249 -27.65 29.86 19.37
CA LEU A 249 -27.16 28.77 18.54
C LEU A 249 -27.38 27.40 19.22
N HIS A 250 -26.98 27.26 20.48
CA HIS A 250 -27.18 26.04 21.26
C HIS A 250 -27.15 26.35 22.76
N ALA A 251 -28.03 25.70 23.54
CA ALA A 251 -28.07 25.84 25.00
C ALA A 251 -26.71 25.50 25.65
N GLN A 252 -26.39 26.17 26.75
CA GLN A 252 -25.14 25.93 27.46
C GLN A 252 -25.15 24.54 28.14
N TYR A 253 -23.98 23.95 28.36
CA TYR A 253 -23.83 22.66 29.01
C TYR A 253 -24.57 22.62 30.35
N GLN A 254 -25.43 21.61 30.53
CA GLN A 254 -26.26 21.38 31.73
C GLN A 254 -27.31 22.46 32.02
N GLU A 255 -27.61 23.35 31.07
CA GLU A 255 -28.69 24.32 31.22
C GLU A 255 -30.07 23.65 31.22
N MET A 256 -30.89 23.96 32.23
CA MET A 256 -32.28 23.50 32.33
C MET A 256 -33.19 24.70 32.55
N SER A 257 -34.17 24.89 31.66
CA SER A 257 -35.17 25.98 31.74
C SER A 257 -34.55 27.38 31.92
N GLY A 258 -33.40 27.63 31.28
CA GLY A 258 -32.70 28.93 31.34
C GLY A 258 -31.83 29.14 32.60
N THR A 259 -31.77 28.16 33.51
CA THR A 259 -30.98 28.20 34.74
C THR A 259 -29.81 27.24 34.64
N LEU A 260 -28.63 27.65 35.09
CA LEU A 260 -27.45 26.81 35.18
C LEU A 260 -27.26 26.29 36.62
N PRO A 261 -26.96 24.99 36.82
CA PRO A 261 -26.61 24.49 38.13
C PRO A 261 -25.25 25.04 38.57
N LEU A 262 -25.04 25.10 39.90
CA LEU A 262 -23.74 25.43 40.46
C LEU A 262 -22.72 24.34 40.10
N ILE A 263 -21.49 24.78 39.84
CA ILE A 263 -20.38 23.92 39.43
C ILE A 263 -19.33 23.84 40.53
N ARG A 264 -18.45 22.84 40.41
CA ARG A 264 -17.29 22.63 41.27
C ARG A 264 -16.01 23.00 40.53
N PHE A 265 -14.89 23.12 41.22
CA PHE A 265 -13.60 23.33 40.54
C PHE A 265 -13.17 22.09 39.76
N SER A 266 -13.27 20.90 40.37
CA SER A 266 -12.81 19.65 39.77
C SER A 266 -13.47 19.37 38.41
N GLY A 267 -12.64 19.33 37.35
CA GLY A 267 -13.03 19.05 35.98
C GLY A 267 -13.62 20.23 35.21
N SER A 268 -13.68 21.43 35.81
CA SER A 268 -14.14 22.65 35.14
C SER A 268 -13.01 23.32 34.37
N GLN A 269 -13.36 24.01 33.29
CA GLN A 269 -12.39 24.68 32.41
C GLN A 269 -12.03 26.08 32.93
N VAL A 270 -10.74 26.39 33.00
CA VAL A 270 -10.25 27.75 33.28
C VAL A 270 -10.48 28.64 32.06
N ASN A 271 -10.88 29.89 32.29
CA ASN A 271 -11.01 30.93 31.28
C ASN A 271 -9.86 31.97 31.38
N PRO A 272 -8.65 31.69 30.89
CA PRO A 272 -7.55 32.64 30.89
C PRO A 272 -7.85 33.89 30.05
N LYS A 273 -7.87 35.06 30.71
CA LYS A 273 -8.11 36.38 30.11
C LYS A 273 -7.16 36.81 28.98
N PHE A 274 -6.03 36.13 28.78
CA PHE A 274 -4.92 36.64 27.96
C PHE A 274 -4.72 35.98 26.60
N LYS A 275 -5.60 35.05 26.20
CA LYS A 275 -5.59 34.55 24.82
C LYS A 275 -6.91 34.90 24.17
N GLN A 276 -6.84 35.57 23.02
CA GLN A 276 -7.91 35.81 22.05
C GLN A 276 -8.61 34.54 21.52
N THR A 277 -8.41 33.39 22.18
CA THR A 277 -9.16 32.18 21.91
C THR A 277 -10.35 32.18 22.85
N ASP A 278 -11.52 32.43 22.31
CA ASP A 278 -12.79 32.35 23.04
C ASP A 278 -12.98 30.89 23.49
N ILE A 279 -12.44 30.51 24.66
CA ILE A 279 -12.60 29.17 25.26
C ILE A 279 -14.08 28.82 25.37
N ILE A 280 -14.92 29.84 25.57
CA ILE A 280 -16.36 29.74 25.46
C ILE A 280 -16.77 29.16 24.10
N HIS A 281 -16.29 29.68 22.95
CA HIS A 281 -16.57 29.10 21.62
C HIS A 281 -16.12 27.65 21.47
N LEU A 282 -15.08 27.22 22.19
CA LEU A 282 -14.59 25.85 22.06
C LEU A 282 -15.41 24.85 22.89
N LEU A 283 -16.09 25.29 23.95
CA LEU A 283 -16.50 24.39 25.03
C LEU A 283 -17.89 24.64 25.65
N TRP A 284 -18.59 25.74 25.34
CA TRP A 284 -19.79 26.12 26.08
C TRP A 284 -20.91 25.07 26.08
N THR A 285 -20.98 24.20 25.07
CA THR A 285 -22.00 23.13 25.00
C THR A 285 -21.54 21.79 25.60
N SER A 286 -20.27 21.65 26.02
CA SER A 286 -19.68 20.35 26.38
C SER A 286 -19.03 20.28 27.76
N CYS A 287 -18.69 21.41 28.37
CA CYS A 287 -18.16 21.44 29.74
C CYS A 287 -18.50 22.75 30.48
N PRO A 288 -18.48 22.71 31.84
CA PRO A 288 -18.61 23.92 32.64
C PRO A 288 -17.34 24.79 32.56
N ILE A 289 -17.54 26.11 32.53
CA ILE A 289 -16.47 27.11 32.44
C ILE A 289 -16.46 27.91 33.75
N LEU A 290 -15.29 28.05 34.35
CA LEU A 290 -15.12 28.78 35.60
C LEU A 290 -15.26 30.29 35.37
N PRO A 291 -15.90 31.00 36.32
CA PRO A 291 -15.98 32.45 36.28
C PRO A 291 -14.62 33.08 36.60
N GLU A 292 -14.41 34.31 36.16
CA GLU A 292 -13.14 35.03 36.33
C GLU A 292 -12.63 35.04 37.78
N LYS A 293 -13.52 35.27 38.75
CA LYS A 293 -13.16 35.34 40.18
C LYS A 293 -12.74 33.99 40.76
N ALA A 294 -13.09 32.89 40.11
CA ALA A 294 -12.62 31.55 40.45
C ALA A 294 -11.27 31.20 39.80
N THR A 295 -10.77 32.06 38.91
CA THR A 295 -9.49 31.95 38.22
C THR A 295 -8.64 33.19 38.47
N PRO A 296 -8.19 33.42 39.72
CA PRO A 296 -7.50 34.66 40.09
C PRO A 296 -6.15 34.77 39.36
N SER A 297 -5.74 35.99 39.02
CA SER A 297 -4.41 36.27 38.43
C SER A 297 -3.26 36.20 39.43
N SER A 298 -3.57 36.24 40.73
CA SER A 298 -2.61 36.12 41.82
C SER A 298 -3.33 35.68 43.09
N ILE A 299 -2.61 35.03 44.00
CA ILE A 299 -3.06 34.73 45.36
C ILE A 299 -2.20 35.47 46.37
N THR A 300 -2.69 35.59 47.61
CA THR A 300 -1.88 36.07 48.73
C THR A 300 -0.75 35.07 49.04
N ASP A 301 0.42 35.55 49.43
CA ASP A 301 1.57 34.68 49.73
C ASP A 301 1.25 33.76 50.91
N GLN A 302 1.55 32.48 50.73
CA GLN A 302 1.24 31.44 51.71
C GLN A 302 2.39 31.27 52.71
N GLU A 303 2.05 31.14 53.99
CA GLU A 303 3.02 31.10 55.08
C GLU A 303 3.89 29.83 55.03
N GLY A 304 5.21 30.00 55.14
CA GLY A 304 6.16 28.89 55.20
C GLY A 304 6.53 28.25 53.86
N ILE A 305 6.21 28.88 52.73
CA ILE A 305 6.47 28.36 51.37
C ILE A 305 7.50 29.22 50.63
N THR A 306 8.43 28.58 49.92
CA THR A 306 9.53 29.24 49.19
C THR A 306 9.24 29.50 47.70
N MET A 307 8.10 29.03 47.19
CA MET A 307 7.70 29.14 45.79
C MET A 307 7.30 30.59 45.44
N THR A 308 7.51 30.99 44.20
CA THR A 308 7.07 32.30 43.68
C THR A 308 5.53 32.35 43.62
N GLY A 309 4.94 33.56 43.67
CA GLY A 309 3.48 33.71 43.68
C GLY A 309 2.76 33.06 42.48
N GLN A 310 3.40 32.99 41.31
CA GLN A 310 2.84 32.31 40.14
C GLN A 310 2.87 30.79 40.29
N GLU A 311 3.98 30.23 40.78
CA GLU A 311 4.09 28.78 41.02
C GLU A 311 3.10 28.32 42.10
N GLN A 312 2.87 29.15 43.12
CA GLN A 312 1.86 28.88 44.13
C GLN A 312 0.46 28.85 43.52
N LEU A 313 0.12 29.81 42.64
CA LEU A 313 -1.16 29.84 41.93
C LEU A 313 -1.35 28.59 41.06
N ASP A 314 -0.34 28.21 40.26
CA ASP A 314 -0.40 27.02 39.41
C ASP A 314 -0.62 25.74 40.24
N GLN A 315 0.03 25.66 41.41
CA GLN A 315 -0.14 24.55 42.34
C GLN A 315 -1.55 24.52 42.98
N VAL A 316 -2.10 25.68 43.33
CA VAL A 316 -3.48 25.80 43.82
C VAL A 316 -4.48 25.33 42.75
N LEU A 317 -4.34 25.80 41.51
CA LEU A 317 -5.21 25.37 40.41
C LEU A 317 -5.11 23.86 40.15
N SER A 318 -3.88 23.31 40.21
CA SER A 318 -3.63 21.87 40.11
C SER A 318 -4.34 21.08 41.21
N MET A 319 -4.23 21.50 42.48
CA MET A 319 -4.91 20.84 43.60
C MET A 319 -6.43 21.00 43.57
N LEU A 320 -6.93 22.09 42.99
CA LEU A 320 -8.35 22.29 42.71
C LEU A 320 -8.84 21.42 41.54
N GLY A 321 -7.96 20.76 40.80
CA GLY A 321 -8.30 19.81 39.74
C GLY A 321 -8.99 20.46 38.53
N VAL A 322 -8.67 21.70 38.22
CA VAL A 322 -9.23 22.44 37.06
C VAL A 322 -8.46 22.10 35.78
N ASN A 323 -9.12 22.24 34.62
CA ASN A 323 -8.47 22.05 33.33
C ASN A 323 -7.87 23.38 32.84
N LEU A 324 -6.55 23.43 32.70
CA LEU A 324 -5.83 24.61 32.20
C LEU A 324 -5.95 24.75 30.67
N ASP A 325 -5.80 23.63 29.94
CA ASP A 325 -5.95 23.58 28.48
C ASP A 325 -7.31 22.94 28.09
N PRO A 326 -7.95 23.41 27.01
CA PRO A 326 -9.19 22.81 26.50
C PRO A 326 -9.03 21.32 26.15
N PRO A 327 -9.81 20.40 26.78
CA PRO A 327 -9.76 18.98 26.42
C PRO A 327 -10.32 18.75 25.00
N PRO A 328 -9.57 18.15 24.06
CA PRO A 328 -10.00 18.01 22.66
C PRO A 328 -11.26 17.20 22.50
N GLU A 329 -11.49 16.18 23.33
CA GLU A 329 -12.70 15.37 23.30
C GLU A 329 -13.94 16.24 23.55
N LYS A 330 -13.80 17.24 24.45
CA LYS A 330 -14.85 18.22 24.75
C LYS A 330 -14.99 19.27 23.64
N VAL A 331 -13.89 19.70 23.02
CA VAL A 331 -13.93 20.59 21.85
C VAL A 331 -14.65 19.93 20.67
N ILE A 332 -14.36 18.66 20.41
CA ILE A 332 -15.01 17.87 19.35
C ILE A 332 -16.49 17.64 19.69
N SER A 333 -16.83 17.36 20.94
CA SER A 333 -18.22 17.27 21.37
C SER A 333 -18.98 18.58 21.12
N ASN A 334 -18.35 19.71 21.43
CA ASN A 334 -18.92 21.02 21.15
C ASN A 334 -19.14 21.22 19.65
N CYS A 335 -18.12 20.95 18.85
CA CYS A 335 -18.20 20.99 17.39
C CYS A 335 -19.37 20.16 16.85
N ARG A 336 -19.55 18.91 17.30
CA ARG A 336 -20.67 18.06 16.86
C ARG A 336 -22.03 18.67 17.19
N ASN A 337 -22.20 19.23 18.40
CA ASN A 337 -23.44 19.89 18.79
C ASN A 337 -23.75 21.06 17.85
N ILE A 338 -22.74 21.86 17.50
CA ILE A 338 -22.87 23.01 16.60
C ILE A 338 -23.12 22.61 15.14
N CYS A 339 -22.48 21.54 14.66
CA CYS A 339 -22.67 21.02 13.32
C CYS A 339 -24.07 20.41 13.12
N ASN A 340 -24.70 19.89 14.18
CA ASN A 340 -26.02 19.24 14.12
C ASN A 340 -27.21 20.21 14.14
N ILE A 341 -26.97 21.53 14.22
CA ILE A 341 -28.03 22.54 14.24
C ILE A 341 -28.73 22.59 12.90
N SER A 342 -30.05 22.36 12.93
CA SER A 342 -30.91 22.38 11.76
C SER A 342 -31.51 23.79 11.56
N ASN A 343 -31.58 24.24 10.31
CA ASN A 343 -32.25 25.49 9.90
C ASN A 343 -31.80 26.76 10.64
N PRO A 344 -30.51 27.14 10.60
CA PRO A 344 -30.03 28.39 11.19
C PRO A 344 -30.56 29.62 10.44
N ASP A 345 -30.77 30.73 11.15
CA ASP A 345 -30.95 32.06 10.52
C ASP A 345 -29.60 32.73 10.23
N ASP A 346 -29.62 33.89 9.55
CA ASP A 346 -28.41 34.60 9.10
C ASP A 346 -27.42 34.91 10.25
N GLU A 347 -27.94 35.35 11.40
CA GLU A 347 -27.13 35.65 12.58
C GLU A 347 -26.57 34.38 13.24
N MET A 348 -27.36 33.30 13.27
CA MET A 348 -26.88 31.98 13.71
C MET A 348 -25.78 31.44 12.80
N VAL A 349 -25.87 31.63 11.47
CA VAL A 349 -24.84 31.23 10.51
C VAL A 349 -23.54 31.99 10.77
N LYS A 350 -23.59 33.33 10.92
CA LYS A 350 -22.41 34.14 11.26
C LYS A 350 -21.74 33.67 12.55
N THR A 351 -22.54 33.43 13.59
CA THR A 351 -22.06 32.96 14.89
C THR A 351 -21.44 31.56 14.78
N ARG A 352 -22.10 30.63 14.11
CA ARG A 352 -21.61 29.28 13.83
C ARG A 352 -20.28 29.32 13.07
N ASN A 353 -20.16 30.18 12.08
CA ASN A 353 -18.94 30.33 11.29
C ASN A 353 -17.76 30.81 12.14
N LYS A 354 -17.99 31.75 13.06
CA LYS A 354 -16.97 32.22 14.01
C LYS A 354 -16.50 31.08 14.92
N VAL A 355 -17.44 30.34 15.49
CA VAL A 355 -17.17 29.19 16.37
C VAL A 355 -16.39 28.09 15.65
N LEU A 356 -16.84 27.70 14.44
CA LEU A 356 -16.19 26.66 13.66
C LEU A 356 -14.79 27.10 13.22
N ARG A 357 -14.56 28.37 12.88
CA ARG A 357 -13.19 28.88 12.65
C ARG A 357 -12.30 28.72 13.88
N SER A 358 -12.75 29.13 15.07
CA SER A 358 -11.99 28.92 16.31
C SER A 358 -11.69 27.43 16.55
N THR A 359 -12.65 26.55 16.22
CA THR A 359 -12.47 25.10 16.29
C THR A 359 -11.41 24.61 15.29
N TYR A 360 -11.42 25.11 14.05
CA TYR A 360 -10.43 24.74 13.04
C TYR A 360 -9.03 25.20 13.43
N GLU A 361 -8.88 26.41 13.97
CA GLU A 361 -7.62 26.94 14.47
C GLU A 361 -7.06 26.06 15.59
N PHE A 362 -7.91 25.68 16.57
CA PHE A 362 -7.53 24.78 17.66
C PHE A 362 -7.08 23.41 17.14
N LEU A 363 -7.88 22.78 16.28
CA LEU A 363 -7.58 21.44 15.76
C LEU A 363 -6.40 21.43 14.78
N SER A 364 -6.17 22.53 14.05
CA SER A 364 -5.03 22.63 13.12
C SER A 364 -3.70 22.87 13.83
N ALA A 365 -3.74 23.50 15.02
CA ALA A 365 -2.56 23.67 15.86
C ALA A 365 -2.14 22.37 16.56
N ASP A 366 -3.08 21.45 16.76
CA ASP A 366 -2.84 20.14 17.37
C ASP A 366 -2.34 19.13 16.33
N LYS A 367 -1.34 18.32 16.68
CA LYS A 367 -0.72 17.33 15.78
C LYS A 367 -1.37 15.95 15.87
N ARG A 368 -2.38 15.77 16.73
CA ARG A 368 -3.11 14.51 16.89
C ARG A 368 -3.99 14.19 15.70
N ASP A 369 -4.30 12.91 15.52
CA ASP A 369 -5.20 12.42 14.48
C ASP A 369 -6.66 12.43 14.96
N PHE A 370 -7.49 13.29 14.37
CA PHE A 370 -8.90 13.45 14.72
C PHE A 370 -9.86 12.69 13.79
N ARG A 371 -9.35 11.95 12.79
CA ARG A 371 -10.17 11.26 11.77
C ARG A 371 -11.29 10.44 12.35
N HIS A 372 -10.97 9.59 13.33
CA HIS A 372 -11.97 8.68 13.93
C HIS A 372 -13.03 9.43 14.73
N LEU A 373 -12.68 10.57 15.30
CA LEU A 373 -13.58 11.37 16.14
C LEU A 373 -14.51 12.25 15.28
N LEU A 374 -14.06 12.78 14.16
CA LEU A 374 -14.87 13.63 13.28
C LEU A 374 -15.48 12.88 12.09
N ARG A 375 -15.30 11.56 12.01
CA ARG A 375 -15.83 10.73 10.93
C ARG A 375 -17.34 10.91 10.78
N GLY A 376 -17.79 11.24 9.56
CA GLY A 376 -19.20 11.38 9.22
C GLY A 376 -19.87 12.65 9.74
N VAL A 377 -19.15 13.54 10.42
CA VAL A 377 -19.67 14.85 10.84
C VAL A 377 -19.65 15.80 9.64
N ALA A 378 -20.77 16.48 9.38
CA ALA A 378 -20.82 17.57 8.42
C ALA A 378 -20.07 18.78 9.00
N PHE A 379 -18.78 18.84 8.69
CA PHE A 379 -17.82 19.72 9.37
C PHE A 379 -17.38 20.88 8.49
N VAL A 380 -17.27 20.71 7.18
CA VAL A 380 -16.75 21.73 6.26
C VAL A 380 -17.84 22.74 5.91
N MET A 381 -17.58 24.02 6.13
CA MET A 381 -18.49 25.11 5.77
C MET A 381 -18.40 25.43 4.28
N VAL A 382 -19.53 25.44 3.58
CA VAL A 382 -19.66 25.88 2.19
C VAL A 382 -20.86 26.82 2.05
N GLU A 383 -20.98 27.50 0.90
CA GLU A 383 -22.05 28.48 0.64
C GLU A 383 -22.14 29.53 1.77
N ASP A 384 -21.02 30.21 2.05
CA ASP A 384 -20.88 31.19 3.13
C ASP A 384 -21.27 30.65 4.52
N GLY A 385 -21.18 29.33 4.70
CA GLY A 385 -21.46 28.64 5.95
C GLY A 385 -22.93 28.30 6.18
N TRP A 386 -23.81 28.57 5.21
CA TRP A 386 -25.21 28.10 5.25
C TRP A 386 -25.28 26.58 5.28
N LYS A 387 -24.41 25.92 4.52
CA LYS A 387 -24.37 24.47 4.39
C LYS A 387 -23.09 23.91 4.99
N LEU A 388 -23.25 22.83 5.75
CA LEU A 388 -22.15 22.04 6.26
C LEU A 388 -22.08 20.71 5.50
N LEU A 389 -20.88 20.31 5.11
CA LEU A 389 -20.63 19.08 4.36
C LEU A 389 -19.61 18.21 5.07
N LYS A 390 -19.68 16.90 4.82
CA LYS A 390 -18.63 16.00 5.28
C LYS A 390 -17.35 16.26 4.48
N PRO A 391 -16.16 16.05 5.07
CA PRO A 391 -14.89 16.24 4.37
C PRO A 391 -14.81 15.50 3.03
N GLU A 392 -15.40 14.30 2.91
CA GLU A 392 -15.39 13.49 1.69
C GLU A 392 -16.31 14.04 0.57
N GLU A 393 -17.15 15.03 0.88
CA GLU A 393 -18.05 15.73 -0.06
C GLU A 393 -17.43 17.02 -0.60
N VAL A 394 -16.17 17.28 -0.23
CA VAL A 394 -15.41 18.45 -0.62
C VAL A 394 -14.09 18.01 -1.25
N VAL A 395 -13.64 18.77 -2.25
CA VAL A 395 -12.31 18.63 -2.88
C VAL A 395 -11.64 19.99 -2.97
N ILE A 396 -10.32 20.02 -2.95
CA ILE A 396 -9.56 21.28 -3.01
C ILE A 396 -9.65 21.89 -4.41
N ASN A 397 -9.44 21.08 -5.44
CA ASN A 397 -9.52 21.50 -6.83
C ASN A 397 -10.67 20.78 -7.54
N LEU A 398 -11.65 21.58 -7.97
CA LEU A 398 -12.78 21.13 -8.76
C LEU A 398 -12.96 22.02 -9.97
N ASP A 399 -12.72 21.45 -11.15
CA ASP A 399 -13.06 22.11 -12.41
C ASP A 399 -14.57 22.06 -12.60
N THR A 400 -15.15 23.12 -13.18
CA THR A 400 -16.60 23.20 -13.46
C THR A 400 -17.47 22.96 -12.21
N GLU A 401 -17.14 23.61 -11.08
CA GLU A 401 -17.83 23.46 -9.78
C GLU A 401 -19.37 23.53 -9.88
N SER A 402 -19.91 24.39 -10.75
CA SER A 402 -21.35 24.53 -10.99
C SER A 402 -22.05 23.25 -11.44
N ASP A 403 -21.32 22.35 -12.13
CA ASP A 403 -21.89 21.10 -12.65
C ASP A 403 -21.97 20.00 -11.60
N PHE A 404 -21.25 20.14 -10.48
CA PHE A 404 -21.18 19.14 -9.41
C PHE A 404 -22.08 19.47 -8.21
N LYS A 405 -22.49 20.72 -8.03
CA LYS A 405 -23.44 21.11 -6.98
C LYS A 405 -24.82 20.51 -7.24
N PRO A 406 -25.53 20.02 -6.21
CA PRO A 406 -25.21 20.07 -4.78
C PRO A 406 -24.50 18.82 -4.22
N TYR A 407 -23.87 17.99 -5.07
CA TYR A 407 -23.38 16.66 -4.70
C TYR A 407 -21.89 16.62 -4.29
N LEU A 408 -21.08 17.51 -4.86
CA LEU A 408 -19.66 17.65 -4.57
C LEU A 408 -19.27 19.12 -4.67
N TYR A 409 -18.47 19.60 -3.72
CA TYR A 409 -18.12 21.01 -3.59
C TYR A 409 -16.61 21.24 -3.65
N LYS A 410 -16.22 22.43 -4.13
CA LYS A 410 -14.86 22.92 -3.98
C LYS A 410 -14.67 23.50 -2.58
N LEU A 411 -13.51 23.28 -1.97
CA LEU A 411 -13.14 23.90 -0.70
C LEU A 411 -13.10 25.43 -0.88
N PRO A 412 -13.87 26.21 -0.08
CA PRO A 412 -13.84 27.67 -0.14
C PRO A 412 -12.45 28.22 0.16
N LEU A 413 -12.06 29.29 -0.54
CA LEU A 413 -10.71 29.87 -0.44
C LEU A 413 -10.41 30.39 0.97
N GLU A 414 -11.43 30.88 1.68
CA GLU A 414 -11.35 31.40 3.04
C GLU A 414 -11.00 30.32 4.06
N LEU A 415 -11.20 29.05 3.70
CA LEU A 415 -10.84 27.88 4.52
C LEU A 415 -9.55 27.22 4.06
N GLY A 416 -8.89 27.78 3.04
CA GLY A 416 -7.64 27.26 2.49
C GLY A 416 -6.55 27.11 3.54
N THR A 417 -6.45 28.00 4.53
CA THR A 417 -5.47 27.90 5.63
C THR A 417 -5.59 26.62 6.45
N PHE A 418 -6.76 25.99 6.45
CA PHE A 418 -7.05 24.74 7.18
C PHE A 418 -7.09 23.52 6.25
N HIS A 419 -6.62 23.63 5.00
CA HIS A 419 -6.70 22.53 4.03
C HIS A 419 -6.07 21.23 4.56
N GLN A 420 -4.99 21.32 5.35
CA GLN A 420 -4.30 20.15 5.89
C GLN A 420 -5.18 19.39 6.90
N LEU A 421 -5.94 20.12 7.73
CA LEU A 421 -6.92 19.52 8.63
C LEU A 421 -8.00 18.79 7.83
N PHE A 422 -8.55 19.41 6.79
CA PHE A 422 -9.58 18.77 5.97
C PHE A 422 -9.05 17.57 5.18
N LYS A 423 -7.81 17.62 4.67
CA LYS A 423 -7.14 16.47 4.05
C LYS A 423 -6.98 15.31 5.01
N LEU A 424 -6.55 15.58 6.25
CA LEU A 424 -6.51 14.56 7.28
C LEU A 424 -7.89 13.95 7.48
N LEU A 425 -8.97 14.75 7.48
CA LEU A 425 -10.33 14.26 7.69
C LEU A 425 -11.00 13.58 6.47
N GLY A 426 -10.42 13.64 5.27
CA GLY A 426 -10.91 12.93 4.07
C GLY A 426 -11.23 13.79 2.85
N THR A 427 -10.89 15.08 2.85
CA THR A 427 -10.94 15.94 1.65
C THR A 427 -9.80 15.63 0.70
N GLU A 428 -10.09 15.44 -0.57
CA GLU A 428 -9.11 15.09 -1.61
C GLU A 428 -8.61 16.31 -2.39
N ASP A 429 -7.40 16.23 -2.97
CA ASP A 429 -6.83 17.33 -3.79
C ASP A 429 -7.61 17.54 -5.09
N VAL A 430 -8.01 16.43 -5.73
CA VAL A 430 -8.83 16.35 -6.94
C VAL A 430 -9.90 15.28 -6.74
N VAL A 431 -10.90 15.24 -7.62
CA VAL A 431 -12.00 14.27 -7.48
C VAL A 431 -11.49 12.84 -7.63
N SER A 432 -11.65 12.04 -6.58
CA SER A 432 -11.25 10.63 -6.58
C SER A 432 -12.28 9.73 -7.25
N THR A 433 -11.84 8.52 -7.65
CA THR A 433 -12.71 7.44 -8.16
C THR A 433 -13.90 7.19 -7.23
N LYS A 434 -13.62 7.10 -5.92
CA LYS A 434 -14.64 6.87 -4.90
C LYS A 434 -15.67 8.01 -4.87
N GLN A 435 -15.24 9.26 -4.95
CA GLN A 435 -16.15 10.41 -4.97
C GLN A 435 -17.03 10.42 -6.22
N TYR A 436 -16.49 10.10 -7.40
CA TYR A 436 -17.30 9.97 -8.61
C TYR A 436 -18.39 8.90 -8.47
N VAL A 437 -18.04 7.71 -7.98
CA VAL A 437 -19.00 6.61 -7.76
C VAL A 437 -20.06 7.00 -6.73
N GLU A 438 -19.65 7.63 -5.63
CA GLU A 438 -20.54 8.08 -4.56
C GLU A 438 -21.53 9.14 -5.05
N VAL A 439 -21.10 10.09 -5.89
CA VAL A 439 -22.01 11.09 -6.49
C VAL A 439 -23.08 10.40 -7.34
N LEU A 440 -22.70 9.45 -8.22
CA LEU A 440 -23.67 8.69 -9.02
C LEU A 440 -24.64 7.90 -8.13
N TRP A 441 -24.13 7.30 -7.05
CA TRP A 441 -24.95 6.57 -6.09
C TRP A 441 -25.95 7.46 -5.36
N ARG A 442 -25.55 8.67 -4.93
CA ARG A 442 -26.46 9.63 -4.28
C ARG A 442 -27.55 10.13 -5.21
N ILE A 443 -27.19 10.46 -6.46
CA ILE A 443 -28.17 10.86 -7.49
C ILE A 443 -29.16 9.72 -7.73
N TYR A 444 -28.69 8.48 -7.84
CA TYR A 444 -29.58 7.32 -7.96
C TYR A 444 -30.54 7.18 -6.76
N ARG A 445 -30.04 7.41 -5.54
CA ARG A 445 -30.88 7.34 -4.32
C ARG A 445 -31.95 8.42 -4.27
N ILE A 446 -31.64 9.63 -4.70
CA ILE A 446 -32.58 10.76 -4.72
C ILE A 446 -33.62 10.58 -5.82
N SER A 447 -33.18 10.15 -7.01
CA SER A 447 -34.08 9.88 -8.14
C SER A 447 -34.86 8.57 -7.99
N GLU A 448 -34.47 7.66 -7.09
CA GLU A 448 -35.02 6.31 -6.93
C GLU A 448 -35.03 5.49 -8.24
N GLY A 449 -34.06 5.74 -9.13
CA GLY A 449 -33.98 5.11 -10.45
C GLY A 449 -35.02 5.62 -11.47
N LYS A 450 -35.72 6.72 -11.17
CA LYS A 450 -36.61 7.41 -12.12
C LYS A 450 -35.80 8.23 -13.12
N GLN A 451 -36.50 8.88 -14.06
CA GLN A 451 -35.86 9.74 -15.05
C GLN A 451 -35.22 10.95 -14.36
N LEU A 452 -33.97 11.22 -14.69
CA LEU A 452 -33.18 12.31 -14.14
C LEU A 452 -33.70 13.66 -14.64
N ASP A 453 -33.66 14.67 -13.77
CA ASP A 453 -33.90 16.04 -14.19
C ASP A 453 -32.69 16.64 -14.95
N PRO A 454 -32.84 17.79 -15.64
CA PRO A 454 -31.77 18.37 -16.45
C PRO A 454 -30.47 18.70 -15.68
N ASN A 455 -30.56 19.09 -14.40
CA ASN A 455 -29.41 19.40 -13.57
C ASN A 455 -28.72 18.12 -13.11
N GLU A 456 -29.48 17.14 -12.64
CA GLU A 456 -28.95 15.80 -12.33
C GLU A 456 -28.24 15.19 -13.54
N MET A 457 -28.85 15.28 -14.72
CA MET A 457 -28.27 14.80 -15.98
C MET A 457 -26.95 15.51 -16.32
N ARG A 458 -26.87 16.83 -16.09
CA ARG A 458 -25.62 17.60 -16.28
C ARG A 458 -24.52 17.08 -15.36
N THR A 459 -24.81 16.88 -14.08
CA THR A 459 -23.85 16.34 -13.11
C THR A 459 -23.41 14.93 -13.49
N VAL A 460 -24.34 14.03 -13.81
CA VAL A 460 -24.04 12.66 -14.22
C VAL A 460 -23.11 12.64 -15.44
N LYS A 461 -23.40 13.45 -16.47
CA LYS A 461 -22.53 13.56 -17.65
C LYS A 461 -21.12 14.01 -17.30
N ARG A 462 -20.97 14.96 -16.39
CA ARG A 462 -19.66 15.47 -15.93
C ARG A 462 -18.90 14.43 -15.11
N VAL A 463 -19.58 13.74 -14.20
CA VAL A 463 -19.01 12.67 -13.35
C VAL A 463 -18.52 11.50 -14.20
N VAL A 464 -19.34 11.04 -15.15
CA VAL A 464 -18.96 9.99 -16.11
C VAL A 464 -17.75 10.43 -16.94
N SER A 465 -17.73 11.68 -17.42
CA SER A 465 -16.58 12.24 -18.14
C SER A 465 -15.29 12.16 -17.32
N GLY A 466 -15.35 12.63 -16.07
CA GLY A 466 -14.20 12.66 -15.15
C GLY A 466 -13.68 11.27 -14.86
N LEU A 467 -14.58 10.36 -14.45
CA LEU A 467 -14.23 8.98 -14.13
C LEU A 467 -13.53 8.25 -15.30
N PHE A 468 -14.09 8.33 -16.51
CA PHE A 468 -13.51 7.65 -17.67
C PHE A 468 -12.23 8.31 -18.18
N LYS A 469 -12.05 9.62 -18.00
CA LYS A 469 -10.76 10.28 -18.25
C LYS A 469 -9.70 9.85 -17.24
N SER A 470 -10.05 9.73 -15.96
CA SER A 470 -9.15 9.17 -14.94
C SER A 470 -8.77 7.73 -15.27
N LEU A 471 -9.75 6.90 -15.65
CA LEU A 471 -9.51 5.50 -16.08
C LEU A 471 -8.61 5.42 -17.32
N HIS A 472 -8.68 6.39 -18.23
CA HIS A 472 -7.79 6.45 -19.39
C HIS A 472 -6.34 6.81 -19.01
N ASN A 473 -6.18 7.76 -18.11
CA ASN A 473 -4.88 8.30 -17.72
C ASN A 473 -4.09 7.33 -16.81
N ASP A 474 -4.77 6.68 -15.86
CA ASP A 474 -4.18 5.65 -14.98
C ASP A 474 -5.07 4.40 -14.91
N PRO A 475 -5.00 3.51 -15.91
CA PRO A 475 -5.89 2.36 -15.97
C PRO A 475 -5.63 1.32 -14.86
N VAL A 476 -4.41 1.24 -14.32
CA VAL A 476 -4.06 0.21 -13.34
C VAL A 476 -4.54 0.60 -11.94
N GLU A 477 -4.29 1.84 -11.53
CA GLU A 477 -4.72 2.33 -10.21
C GLU A 477 -6.24 2.40 -10.12
N ILE A 478 -6.90 2.99 -11.12
CA ILE A 478 -8.36 3.15 -11.12
C ILE A 478 -9.07 1.80 -11.19
N HIS A 479 -8.51 0.81 -11.90
CA HIS A 479 -9.06 -0.54 -11.91
C HIS A 479 -9.03 -1.18 -10.52
N LYS A 480 -7.89 -1.05 -9.81
CA LYS A 480 -7.75 -1.52 -8.42
C LYS A 480 -8.73 -0.82 -7.48
N ASP A 481 -8.90 0.50 -7.62
CA ASP A 481 -9.86 1.27 -6.84
C ASP A 481 -11.29 0.76 -7.07
N LEU A 482 -11.70 0.61 -8.32
CA LEU A 482 -13.04 0.10 -8.67
C LEU A 482 -13.29 -1.31 -8.13
N GLU A 483 -12.28 -2.19 -8.09
CA GLU A 483 -12.39 -3.51 -7.48
C GLU A 483 -12.44 -3.49 -5.94
N SER A 484 -11.82 -2.48 -5.32
CA SER A 484 -11.81 -2.30 -3.86
C SER A 484 -13.14 -1.80 -3.30
N LEU A 485 -13.96 -1.12 -4.13
CA LEU A 485 -15.27 -0.55 -3.77
C LEU A 485 -16.39 -1.61 -3.69
N ARG A 486 -16.13 -2.77 -3.06
CA ARG A 486 -17.07 -3.90 -3.00
C ARG A 486 -18.44 -3.59 -2.37
N GLU A 487 -18.52 -2.51 -1.58
CA GLU A 487 -19.73 -2.08 -0.89
C GLU A 487 -20.60 -1.11 -1.72
N LEU A 488 -20.05 -0.45 -2.74
CA LEU A 488 -20.76 0.55 -3.55
C LEU A 488 -21.18 -0.02 -4.90
N ILE A 489 -22.46 0.12 -5.21
CA ILE A 489 -23.00 -0.29 -6.51
C ILE A 489 -22.61 0.75 -7.56
N PHE A 490 -21.93 0.31 -8.61
CA PHE A 490 -21.53 1.17 -9.72
C PHE A 490 -22.69 1.41 -10.70
N TYR A 491 -23.18 2.65 -10.76
CA TYR A 491 -24.26 3.08 -11.65
C TYR A 491 -23.72 3.84 -12.85
N LEU A 492 -24.38 3.70 -14.00
CA LEU A 492 -24.12 4.50 -15.19
C LEU A 492 -25.45 4.99 -15.81
N PRO A 493 -25.42 6.10 -16.57
CA PRO A 493 -26.60 6.64 -17.24
C PRO A 493 -27.05 5.76 -18.41
N SER A 494 -28.34 5.50 -18.48
CA SER A 494 -29.00 4.85 -19.60
C SER A 494 -29.47 5.85 -20.66
N HIS A 495 -29.76 5.36 -21.86
CA HIS A 495 -30.25 6.18 -22.98
C HIS A 495 -31.62 6.83 -22.74
N ASP A 496 -32.47 6.24 -21.87
CA ASP A 496 -33.76 6.78 -21.44
C ASP A 496 -33.65 7.80 -20.29
N GLY A 497 -32.41 8.18 -19.95
CA GLY A 497 -32.14 9.25 -18.99
C GLY A 497 -32.31 8.84 -17.53
N ARG A 498 -32.05 7.58 -17.20
CA ARG A 498 -32.09 7.03 -15.83
C ARG A 498 -30.69 6.59 -15.40
N LEU A 499 -30.47 6.35 -14.11
CA LEU A 499 -29.26 5.65 -13.62
C LEU A 499 -29.60 4.18 -13.40
N ALA A 500 -28.78 3.28 -13.95
CA ALA A 500 -28.93 1.83 -13.78
C ALA A 500 -27.59 1.20 -13.46
N LYS A 501 -27.61 -0.04 -12.93
CA LYS A 501 -26.39 -0.77 -12.60
C LYS A 501 -25.56 -0.97 -13.86
N SER A 502 -24.28 -0.61 -13.82
CA SER A 502 -23.41 -0.60 -15.00
C SER A 502 -23.43 -1.94 -15.75
N ASN A 503 -23.35 -3.07 -15.04
CA ASN A 503 -23.36 -4.41 -15.63
C ASN A 503 -24.72 -4.90 -16.18
N THR A 504 -25.81 -4.16 -15.92
CA THR A 504 -27.13 -4.44 -16.52
C THR A 504 -27.34 -3.69 -17.82
N LEU A 505 -26.58 -2.63 -18.05
CA LEU A 505 -26.65 -1.82 -19.26
C LEU A 505 -25.97 -2.52 -20.43
N VAL A 506 -26.40 -2.15 -21.63
CA VAL A 506 -25.85 -2.63 -22.89
C VAL A 506 -25.14 -1.48 -23.61
N PHE A 507 -23.85 -1.64 -23.88
CA PHE A 507 -23.09 -0.72 -24.71
C PHE A 507 -23.20 -1.14 -26.19
N ASP A 508 -23.56 -0.20 -27.05
CA ASP A 508 -23.56 -0.42 -28.50
C ASP A 508 -22.13 -0.46 -29.03
N ASP A 509 -21.56 -1.65 -29.17
CA ASP A 509 -20.25 -1.87 -29.79
C ASP A 509 -20.36 -2.31 -31.26
N ALA A 510 -21.59 -2.42 -31.78
CA ALA A 510 -21.89 -3.02 -33.08
C ALA A 510 -22.82 -2.11 -33.91
N PRO A 511 -22.32 -0.95 -34.36
CA PRO A 511 -23.14 0.08 -35.01
C PRO A 511 -23.81 -0.38 -36.32
N HIS A 512 -23.32 -1.45 -36.94
CA HIS A 512 -23.89 -2.03 -38.17
C HIS A 512 -25.27 -2.66 -37.95
N TYR A 513 -25.66 -3.02 -36.72
CA TYR A 513 -27.01 -3.49 -36.42
C TYR A 513 -28.03 -2.36 -36.22
N LYS A 514 -27.57 -1.11 -36.08
CA LYS A 514 -28.41 0.02 -35.71
C LYS A 514 -29.59 0.28 -36.65
N SER A 515 -29.44 0.03 -37.96
CA SER A 515 -30.53 0.19 -38.95
C SER A 515 -31.59 -0.91 -38.89
N ARG A 516 -31.21 -2.10 -38.40
CA ARG A 516 -32.08 -3.29 -38.27
C ARG A 516 -32.81 -3.33 -36.94
N ILE A 517 -32.29 -2.61 -35.95
CA ILE A 517 -32.87 -2.50 -34.62
C ILE A 517 -33.71 -1.21 -34.59
N GLN A 518 -35.01 -1.35 -34.85
CA GLN A 518 -35.96 -0.24 -34.79
C GLN A 518 -36.76 -0.31 -33.48
N GLY A 519 -36.64 0.71 -32.64
CA GLY A 519 -37.37 0.82 -31.37
C GLY A 519 -36.69 0.10 -30.20
N ASN A 520 -37.49 -0.28 -29.20
CA ASN A 520 -37.00 -0.88 -27.95
C ASN A 520 -36.68 -2.37 -28.15
N VAL A 521 -35.43 -2.75 -27.95
CA VAL A 521 -34.90 -4.13 -28.08
C VAL A 521 -35.21 -4.98 -26.83
N GLY A 522 -35.90 -4.42 -25.85
CA GLY A 522 -36.18 -5.07 -24.57
C GLY A 522 -34.99 -5.09 -23.61
N VAL A 523 -33.91 -4.34 -23.92
CA VAL A 523 -32.74 -4.16 -23.06
C VAL A 523 -32.45 -2.69 -22.84
N GLN A 524 -31.85 -2.36 -21.70
CA GLN A 524 -31.53 -0.98 -21.36
C GLN A 524 -30.15 -0.61 -21.91
N MET A 525 -30.12 0.27 -22.91
CA MET A 525 -28.87 0.74 -23.51
C MET A 525 -28.18 1.79 -22.61
N LEU A 526 -26.85 1.75 -22.55
CA LEU A 526 -26.01 2.81 -22.01
C LEU A 526 -26.25 4.09 -22.83
N VAL A 527 -26.18 5.25 -22.18
CA VAL A 527 -26.21 6.53 -22.89
C VAL A 527 -25.07 6.60 -23.92
N ASP A 528 -25.29 7.32 -25.00
CA ASP A 528 -24.22 7.66 -25.95
C ASP A 528 -23.13 8.46 -25.21
N MET A 529 -21.95 7.86 -25.07
CA MET A 529 -20.82 8.42 -24.33
C MET A 529 -20.32 9.75 -24.92
N SER A 530 -20.62 10.04 -26.18
CA SER A 530 -20.35 11.36 -26.77
C SER A 530 -21.12 12.48 -26.08
N GLN A 531 -22.27 12.17 -25.49
CA GLN A 531 -23.07 13.10 -24.70
C GLN A 531 -22.49 13.34 -23.29
N CYS A 532 -21.49 12.56 -22.88
CA CYS A 532 -20.79 12.68 -21.60
C CYS A 532 -19.42 13.38 -21.75
N TYR A 533 -19.27 14.27 -22.74
CA TYR A 533 -18.03 15.04 -22.96
C TYR A 533 -16.78 14.18 -23.22
N LEU A 534 -16.94 12.97 -23.79
CA LEU A 534 -15.86 12.04 -24.14
C LEU A 534 -15.56 12.01 -25.65
N GLY A 535 -15.94 13.07 -26.38
CA GLY A 535 -15.73 13.16 -27.84
C GLY A 535 -16.65 12.23 -28.64
N LYS A 536 -16.53 12.24 -29.98
CA LYS A 536 -17.37 11.45 -30.90
C LYS A 536 -16.69 10.17 -31.41
N ASP A 537 -15.47 9.88 -30.94
CA ASP A 537 -14.73 8.70 -31.36
C ASP A 537 -15.28 7.44 -30.67
N HIS A 538 -16.08 6.69 -31.41
CA HIS A 538 -16.69 5.47 -30.92
C HIS A 538 -15.67 4.37 -30.61
N ALA A 539 -14.58 4.28 -31.37
CA ALA A 539 -13.53 3.30 -31.10
C ALA A 539 -12.80 3.61 -29.78
N PHE A 540 -12.62 4.89 -29.48
CA PHE A 540 -12.13 5.34 -28.17
C PHE A 540 -13.10 4.95 -27.04
N HIS A 541 -14.42 5.12 -27.21
CA HIS A 541 -15.42 4.70 -26.22
C HIS A 541 -15.38 3.19 -25.96
N THR A 542 -15.26 2.37 -27.01
CA THR A 542 -15.11 0.91 -26.87
C THR A 542 -13.87 0.57 -26.04
N LYS A 543 -12.73 1.22 -26.29
CA LYS A 543 -11.50 1.02 -25.48
C LYS A 543 -11.75 1.35 -24.01
N LEU A 544 -12.40 2.48 -23.71
CA LEU A 544 -12.72 2.89 -22.34
C LEU A 544 -13.60 1.87 -21.61
N ILE A 545 -14.65 1.36 -22.26
CA ILE A 545 -15.53 0.32 -21.68
C ILE A 545 -14.75 -0.97 -21.39
N MET A 546 -13.80 -1.33 -22.26
CA MET A 546 -12.97 -2.52 -22.08
C MET A 546 -11.95 -2.40 -20.94
N LEU A 547 -11.60 -1.19 -20.48
CA LEU A 547 -10.75 -0.98 -19.30
C LEU A 547 -11.47 -1.25 -17.96
N LEU A 548 -12.81 -1.21 -17.95
CA LEU A 548 -13.57 -1.50 -16.74
C LEU A 548 -13.40 -2.97 -16.28
N PRO A 549 -13.39 -3.24 -14.96
CA PRO A 549 -13.42 -4.59 -14.42
C PRO A 549 -14.61 -5.40 -14.95
N GLN A 550 -14.39 -6.68 -15.25
CA GLN A 550 -15.39 -7.53 -15.93
C GLN A 550 -16.75 -7.59 -15.21
N LYS A 551 -16.76 -7.54 -13.86
CA LYS A 551 -17.99 -7.56 -13.06
C LYS A 551 -18.81 -6.27 -13.11
N LEU A 552 -18.15 -5.16 -13.44
CA LEU A 552 -18.73 -3.81 -13.49
C LEU A 552 -19.01 -3.36 -14.92
N ARG A 553 -18.44 -4.03 -15.92
CA ARG A 553 -18.53 -3.65 -17.32
C ARG A 553 -19.97 -3.82 -17.87
N PRO A 554 -20.49 -2.83 -18.62
CA PRO A 554 -21.70 -3.02 -19.42
C PRO A 554 -21.57 -4.19 -20.40
N ARG A 555 -22.69 -4.85 -20.70
CA ARG A 555 -22.73 -5.93 -21.69
C ARG A 555 -22.55 -5.35 -23.09
N LEU A 556 -21.85 -6.06 -23.96
CA LEU A 556 -21.68 -5.64 -25.35
C LEU A 556 -22.91 -6.02 -26.18
N LEU A 557 -23.41 -5.12 -27.03
CA LEU A 557 -24.53 -5.37 -27.93
C LEU A 557 -24.26 -6.59 -28.84
N SER A 558 -23.04 -6.69 -29.38
CA SER A 558 -22.60 -7.84 -30.18
C SER A 558 -22.69 -9.18 -29.43
N SER A 559 -22.51 -9.14 -28.10
CA SER A 559 -22.53 -10.35 -27.27
C SER A 559 -23.94 -10.87 -26.99
N ILE A 560 -24.95 -9.99 -27.02
CA ILE A 560 -26.34 -10.34 -26.66
C ILE A 560 -27.21 -10.65 -27.87
N LEU A 561 -26.84 -10.13 -29.05
CA LEU A 561 -27.54 -10.40 -30.29
C LEU A 561 -27.05 -11.70 -30.93
N GLU A 562 -27.96 -12.36 -31.63
CA GLU A 562 -27.70 -13.51 -32.46
C GLU A 562 -28.47 -13.33 -33.77
N GLU A 563 -27.78 -13.54 -34.88
CA GLU A 563 -28.38 -13.52 -36.21
C GLU A 563 -28.77 -14.95 -36.60
N GLN A 564 -30.02 -15.15 -37.01
CA GLN A 564 -30.54 -16.44 -37.43
C GLN A 564 -30.98 -16.42 -38.88
N LEU A 565 -30.75 -17.52 -39.59
CA LEU A 565 -31.29 -17.75 -40.92
C LEU A 565 -32.76 -18.18 -40.84
N ASP A 566 -33.63 -17.57 -41.65
CA ASP A 566 -35.04 -17.96 -41.77
C ASP A 566 -35.16 -19.24 -42.63
N GLU A 567 -35.26 -20.41 -41.99
CA GLU A 567 -35.18 -21.73 -42.67
C GLU A 567 -36.37 -22.06 -43.59
N ASP A 568 -37.52 -21.41 -43.40
CA ASP A 568 -38.73 -21.63 -44.19
C ASP A 568 -38.72 -20.92 -45.57
N SER A 569 -37.65 -20.17 -45.89
CA SER A 569 -37.63 -19.20 -46.99
C SER A 569 -36.76 -19.52 -48.22
N PRO A 570 -35.60 -20.19 -48.15
CA PRO A 570 -34.64 -20.09 -49.24
C PRO A 570 -34.80 -21.23 -50.26
N LYS A 571 -35.18 -20.88 -51.50
CA LYS A 571 -35.17 -21.79 -52.65
C LYS A 571 -33.73 -22.04 -53.10
N MET A 572 -33.41 -23.31 -53.41
CA MET A 572 -32.12 -23.67 -54.02
C MET A 572 -31.90 -22.83 -55.29
N CYS A 573 -30.66 -22.41 -55.53
CA CYS A 573 -30.35 -21.65 -56.74
C CYS A 573 -30.76 -22.44 -57.99
N GLN A 574 -31.03 -21.72 -59.08
CA GLN A 574 -31.44 -22.29 -60.37
C GLN A 574 -30.52 -23.39 -60.94
N PHE A 575 -29.26 -23.46 -60.47
CA PHE A 575 -28.28 -24.46 -60.88
C PHE A 575 -28.17 -25.67 -59.92
N GLY A 576 -28.82 -25.61 -58.75
CA GLY A 576 -28.81 -26.67 -57.74
C GLY A 576 -27.40 -27.18 -57.41
N ALA A 577 -27.23 -28.51 -57.43
CA ALA A 577 -25.95 -29.18 -57.17
C ALA A 577 -24.86 -28.91 -58.23
N LEU A 578 -25.21 -28.36 -59.40
CA LEU A 578 -24.29 -28.01 -60.49
C LEU A 578 -23.80 -26.55 -60.41
N CYS A 579 -24.09 -25.84 -59.32
CA CYS A 579 -23.65 -24.46 -59.14
C CYS A 579 -22.11 -24.36 -59.07
N SER A 580 -21.50 -23.72 -60.07
CA SER A 580 -20.04 -23.51 -60.14
C SER A 580 -19.49 -22.70 -58.96
N LEU A 581 -20.25 -21.71 -58.47
CA LEU A 581 -19.90 -20.91 -57.30
C LEU A 581 -19.84 -21.76 -56.02
N GLN A 582 -20.84 -22.63 -55.81
CA GLN A 582 -20.87 -23.56 -54.69
C GLN A 582 -19.65 -24.49 -54.71
N GLY A 583 -19.37 -25.12 -55.86
CA GLY A 583 -18.23 -26.02 -56.02
C GLY A 583 -16.88 -25.32 -55.81
N ARG A 584 -16.73 -24.10 -56.36
CA ARG A 584 -15.51 -23.29 -56.18
C ARG A 584 -15.27 -22.96 -54.71
N LEU A 585 -16.28 -22.45 -54.01
CA LEU A 585 -16.13 -22.06 -52.61
C LEU A 585 -15.94 -23.26 -51.69
N GLN A 586 -16.59 -24.39 -51.98
CA GLN A 586 -16.35 -25.64 -51.29
C GLN A 586 -14.87 -26.02 -51.37
N LEU A 587 -14.28 -26.05 -52.58
CA LEU A 587 -12.87 -26.40 -52.78
C LEU A 587 -11.90 -25.36 -52.20
N LEU A 588 -12.20 -24.07 -52.35
CA LEU A 588 -11.34 -22.99 -51.86
C LEU A 588 -11.25 -23.00 -50.33
N LEU A 589 -12.40 -23.00 -49.65
CA LEU A 589 -12.47 -22.87 -48.18
C LEU A 589 -12.00 -24.12 -47.44
N SER A 590 -12.07 -25.30 -48.08
CA SER A 590 -11.51 -26.55 -47.53
C SER A 590 -10.06 -26.79 -47.95
N SER A 591 -9.44 -25.90 -48.73
CA SER A 591 -8.04 -26.06 -49.17
C SER A 591 -7.04 -25.76 -48.05
N GLU A 592 -5.95 -26.52 -48.00
CA GLU A 592 -4.86 -26.29 -47.03
C GLU A 592 -4.24 -24.89 -47.17
N GLN A 593 -4.16 -24.38 -48.40
CA GLN A 593 -3.61 -23.06 -48.71
C GLN A 593 -4.49 -21.94 -48.13
N PHE A 594 -5.82 -22.09 -48.20
CA PHE A 594 -6.74 -21.14 -47.60
C PHE A 594 -6.69 -21.19 -46.06
N ILE A 595 -6.64 -22.39 -45.47
CA ILE A 595 -6.53 -22.55 -44.01
C ILE A 595 -5.22 -21.95 -43.49
N THR A 596 -4.10 -22.21 -44.17
CA THR A 596 -2.79 -21.65 -43.82
C THR A 596 -2.80 -20.13 -43.92
N GLY A 597 -3.40 -19.57 -44.98
CA GLY A 597 -3.59 -18.12 -45.12
C GLY A 597 -4.47 -17.53 -44.01
N LEU A 598 -5.52 -18.23 -43.59
CA LEU A 598 -6.44 -17.79 -42.53
C LEU A 598 -5.73 -17.72 -41.17
N ILE A 599 -4.97 -18.76 -40.81
CA ILE A 599 -4.15 -18.79 -39.57
C ILE A 599 -3.12 -17.66 -39.59
N ARG A 600 -2.44 -17.47 -40.74
CA ARG A 600 -1.45 -16.41 -40.92
C ARG A 600 -2.03 -15.02 -40.66
N ILE A 601 -3.26 -14.74 -41.14
CA ILE A 601 -3.93 -13.46 -40.87
C ILE A 601 -4.26 -13.31 -39.37
N MET A 602 -4.83 -14.35 -38.75
CA MET A 602 -5.23 -14.32 -37.33
C MET A 602 -4.04 -14.01 -36.41
N LYS A 603 -2.87 -14.60 -36.69
CA LYS A 603 -1.61 -14.31 -35.98
C LYS A 603 -1.07 -12.91 -36.31
N HIS A 604 -1.12 -12.50 -37.58
CA HIS A 604 -0.62 -11.21 -38.02
C HIS A 604 -1.29 -10.03 -37.31
N GLU A 605 -2.61 -10.10 -37.12
CA GLU A 605 -3.35 -9.01 -36.51
C GLU A 605 -3.20 -8.92 -35.00
N ASN A 606 -3.26 -10.04 -34.28
CA ASN A 606 -3.11 -10.06 -32.83
C ASN A 606 -2.69 -11.43 -32.30
N ASP A 607 -1.40 -11.69 -32.31
CA ASP A 607 -0.78 -12.95 -31.88
C ASP A 607 -1.18 -13.37 -30.44
N ASN A 608 -1.26 -12.42 -29.51
CA ASN A 608 -1.70 -12.69 -28.13
C ASN A 608 -3.17 -13.12 -28.06
N ALA A 609 -4.05 -12.50 -28.86
CA ALA A 609 -5.45 -12.90 -28.91
C ALA A 609 -5.64 -14.27 -29.59
N TYR A 610 -4.80 -14.58 -30.60
CA TYR A 610 -4.74 -15.89 -31.22
C TYR A 610 -4.34 -16.96 -30.21
N LEU A 611 -3.26 -16.78 -29.44
CA LEU A 611 -2.79 -17.74 -28.44
C LEU A 611 -3.87 -18.10 -27.40
N VAL A 612 -4.62 -17.12 -26.91
CA VAL A 612 -5.72 -17.35 -25.95
C VAL A 612 -6.87 -18.15 -26.57
N ASN A 613 -7.07 -18.04 -27.89
CA ASN A 613 -8.17 -18.69 -28.62
C ASN A 613 -7.69 -19.79 -29.57
N GLU A 614 -6.45 -20.25 -29.43
CA GLU A 614 -5.77 -21.13 -30.38
C GLU A 614 -6.56 -22.43 -30.59
N GLU A 615 -7.04 -23.03 -29.50
CA GLU A 615 -7.84 -24.25 -29.56
C GLU A 615 -9.17 -24.05 -30.32
N LYS A 616 -9.79 -22.86 -30.23
CA LYS A 616 -11.02 -22.55 -30.99
C LYS A 616 -10.71 -22.28 -32.46
N ALA A 617 -9.63 -21.55 -32.73
CA ALA A 617 -9.15 -21.25 -34.08
C ALA A 617 -8.79 -22.53 -34.85
N ILE A 618 -8.04 -23.43 -34.21
CA ILE A 618 -7.66 -24.75 -34.76
C ILE A 618 -8.92 -25.59 -35.00
N ARG A 619 -9.88 -25.60 -34.07
CA ARG A 619 -11.15 -26.32 -34.27
C ARG A 619 -11.95 -25.79 -35.45
N LEU A 620 -12.03 -24.47 -35.63
CA LEU A 620 -12.65 -23.86 -36.81
C LEU A 620 -11.94 -24.29 -38.09
N CYS A 621 -10.61 -24.20 -38.13
CA CYS A 621 -9.82 -24.58 -39.30
C CYS A 621 -10.00 -26.06 -39.65
N LYS A 622 -10.03 -26.93 -38.64
CA LYS A 622 -10.33 -28.36 -38.81
C LYS A 622 -11.74 -28.59 -39.36
N ALA A 623 -12.75 -27.90 -38.81
CA ALA A 623 -14.12 -28.01 -39.28
C ALA A 623 -14.32 -27.44 -40.70
N LEU A 624 -13.56 -26.41 -41.10
CA LEU A 624 -13.54 -25.91 -42.48
C LEU A 624 -12.88 -26.92 -43.44
N CYS A 625 -11.84 -27.62 -43.00
CA CYS A 625 -11.13 -28.61 -43.79
C CYS A 625 -11.93 -29.92 -43.96
N GLU A 626 -12.47 -30.47 -42.87
CA GLU A 626 -13.05 -31.82 -42.83
C GLU A 626 -14.59 -31.84 -42.83
N GLY A 627 -15.23 -30.74 -42.41
CA GLY A 627 -16.67 -30.72 -42.07
C GLY A 627 -17.47 -29.59 -42.71
N LEU A 628 -16.94 -28.94 -43.75
CA LEU A 628 -17.59 -27.84 -44.45
C LEU A 628 -18.60 -28.36 -45.49
N LYS A 629 -19.81 -27.80 -45.46
CA LYS A 629 -20.81 -27.93 -46.53
C LYS A 629 -21.19 -26.54 -47.05
N VAL A 630 -21.08 -26.31 -48.35
CA VAL A 630 -21.53 -25.08 -49.01
C VAL A 630 -22.85 -25.34 -49.74
N SER A 631 -23.83 -24.44 -49.61
CA SER A 631 -25.11 -24.54 -50.33
C SER A 631 -25.56 -23.20 -50.87
N CYS A 632 -25.91 -23.17 -52.15
CA CYS A 632 -26.27 -21.95 -52.87
C CYS A 632 -27.78 -21.79 -53.05
N PHE A 633 -28.30 -20.61 -52.74
CA PHE A 633 -29.72 -20.25 -52.74
C PHE A 633 -30.00 -19.01 -53.60
N GLU A 634 -31.25 -18.82 -54.01
CA GLU A 634 -31.67 -17.62 -54.76
C GLU A 634 -31.63 -16.35 -53.91
N LYS A 635 -32.07 -16.45 -52.65
CA LYS A 635 -32.09 -15.37 -51.66
C LYS A 635 -31.91 -15.93 -50.26
N LEU A 636 -31.19 -15.20 -49.40
CA LEU A 636 -31.07 -15.53 -47.98
C LEU A 636 -31.63 -14.38 -47.14
N GLN A 637 -32.42 -14.72 -46.13
CA GLN A 637 -32.96 -13.76 -45.17
C GLN A 637 -32.56 -14.15 -43.75
N THR A 638 -32.17 -13.15 -42.96
CA THR A 638 -31.84 -13.33 -41.56
C THR A 638 -32.67 -12.43 -40.66
N THR A 639 -32.96 -12.93 -39.47
CA THR A 639 -33.63 -12.20 -38.40
C THR A 639 -32.69 -12.08 -37.19
N LEU A 640 -32.70 -10.91 -36.55
CA LEU A 640 -31.93 -10.71 -35.32
C LEU A 640 -32.79 -11.13 -34.13
N ARG A 641 -32.19 -11.84 -33.17
CA ARG A 641 -32.80 -12.15 -31.89
C ARG A 641 -31.86 -11.82 -30.74
N VAL A 642 -32.41 -11.50 -29.58
CA VAL A 642 -31.62 -11.49 -28.34
C VAL A 642 -31.46 -12.95 -27.90
N LYS A 643 -30.25 -13.38 -27.55
CA LYS A 643 -29.96 -14.77 -27.14
C LYS A 643 -30.91 -15.21 -26.02
N GLY A 644 -31.70 -16.26 -26.29
CA GLY A 644 -32.71 -16.78 -25.36
C GLY A 644 -34.06 -16.05 -25.34
N SER A 645 -34.32 -15.14 -26.29
CA SER A 645 -35.60 -14.40 -26.43
C SER A 645 -36.19 -14.54 -27.84
N SER A 646 -37.39 -14.00 -28.06
CA SER A 646 -38.06 -13.96 -29.36
C SER A 646 -37.34 -13.06 -30.38
N PRO A 647 -37.54 -13.26 -31.70
CA PRO A 647 -36.97 -12.42 -32.75
C PRO A 647 -37.34 -10.95 -32.56
N ILE A 648 -36.41 -10.04 -32.87
CA ILE A 648 -36.63 -8.60 -32.85
C ILE A 648 -37.60 -8.27 -34.01
N PRO A 649 -38.76 -7.65 -33.74
CA PRO A 649 -39.72 -7.29 -34.78
C PRO A 649 -39.07 -6.43 -35.86
N HIS A 650 -39.42 -6.67 -37.13
CA HIS A 650 -38.90 -5.91 -38.29
C HIS A 650 -37.38 -5.94 -38.50
N SER A 651 -36.64 -6.83 -37.82
CA SER A 651 -35.18 -6.98 -37.99
C SER A 651 -34.74 -7.82 -39.20
N ARG A 652 -35.71 -8.32 -39.98
CA ARG A 652 -35.48 -9.15 -41.17
C ARG A 652 -34.68 -8.37 -42.21
N SER A 653 -33.58 -8.96 -42.67
CA SER A 653 -32.71 -8.37 -43.69
C SER A 653 -32.25 -9.43 -44.68
N GLU A 654 -31.98 -9.04 -45.92
CA GLU A 654 -31.33 -9.91 -46.90
C GLU A 654 -29.82 -9.97 -46.60
N THR A 655 -29.23 -11.16 -46.67
CA THR A 655 -27.78 -11.36 -46.57
C THR A 655 -27.27 -12.14 -47.77
N LEU A 656 -25.99 -12.00 -48.10
CA LEU A 656 -25.37 -12.71 -49.23
C LEU A 656 -24.64 -13.99 -48.78
N ALA A 657 -24.29 -14.09 -47.50
CA ALA A 657 -23.66 -15.26 -46.92
C ALA A 657 -24.08 -15.41 -45.44
N PHE A 658 -24.21 -16.65 -44.99
CA PHE A 658 -24.50 -16.99 -43.60
C PHE A 658 -23.84 -18.32 -43.24
N LEU A 659 -23.17 -18.38 -42.10
CA LEU A 659 -22.48 -19.60 -41.63
C LEU A 659 -23.17 -20.13 -40.38
N LYS A 660 -23.69 -21.36 -40.48
CA LYS A 660 -24.31 -22.08 -39.37
C LYS A 660 -23.39 -23.21 -38.91
N ARG A 661 -23.18 -23.32 -37.61
CA ARG A 661 -22.40 -24.41 -37.00
C ARG A 661 -23.34 -25.46 -36.39
N TYR A 662 -23.08 -26.73 -36.67
CA TYR A 662 -23.76 -27.86 -36.08
C TYR A 662 -22.77 -28.63 -35.19
N GLY A 663 -22.85 -28.39 -33.88
CA GLY A 663 -21.86 -28.92 -32.94
C GLY A 663 -20.45 -28.35 -33.18
N THR A 664 -19.40 -29.11 -32.86
CA THR A 664 -18.00 -28.68 -32.96
C THR A 664 -17.29 -29.12 -34.25
N ALA A 665 -17.93 -29.96 -35.07
CA ALA A 665 -17.28 -30.62 -36.20
C ALA A 665 -17.84 -30.24 -37.57
N VAL A 666 -19.10 -29.75 -37.66
CA VAL A 666 -19.78 -29.52 -38.94
C VAL A 666 -20.12 -28.04 -39.11
N ILE A 667 -19.75 -27.49 -40.26
CA ILE A 667 -20.02 -26.11 -40.65
C ILE A 667 -20.82 -26.11 -41.95
N HIS A 668 -21.93 -25.37 -41.99
CA HIS A 668 -22.73 -25.18 -43.19
C HIS A 668 -22.73 -23.70 -43.59
N LEU A 669 -22.12 -23.40 -44.73
CA LEU A 669 -22.10 -22.08 -45.35
C LEU A 669 -23.25 -21.96 -46.37
N TYR A 670 -24.20 -21.10 -46.08
CA TYR A 670 -25.30 -20.70 -46.96
C TYR A 670 -24.85 -19.48 -47.75
N ILE A 671 -24.96 -19.53 -49.08
CA ILE A 671 -24.60 -18.41 -49.96
C ILE A 671 -25.75 -18.05 -50.90
N GLN A 672 -25.92 -16.77 -51.20
CA GLN A 672 -26.77 -16.32 -52.29
C GLN A 672 -25.98 -16.40 -53.61
N HIS A 673 -26.62 -16.85 -54.68
CA HIS A 673 -25.99 -16.90 -55.99
C HIS A 673 -25.62 -15.49 -56.47
N SER A 674 -24.32 -15.24 -56.69
CA SER A 674 -23.80 -13.97 -57.22
C SER A 674 -22.59 -14.24 -58.14
N ASP A 675 -22.11 -13.20 -58.81
CA ASP A 675 -20.83 -13.24 -59.51
C ASP A 675 -19.70 -13.48 -58.49
N ASN A 676 -18.75 -14.35 -58.82
CA ASN A 676 -17.63 -14.66 -57.92
C ASN A 676 -16.67 -13.47 -57.71
N LYS A 677 -16.77 -12.44 -58.57
CA LYS A 677 -16.03 -11.17 -58.46
C LYS A 677 -16.84 -10.04 -57.83
N ASP A 678 -18.11 -10.26 -57.48
CA ASP A 678 -18.92 -9.25 -56.82
C ASP A 678 -18.32 -8.89 -55.45
N ILE A 679 -17.91 -7.64 -55.30
CA ILE A 679 -17.25 -7.13 -54.09
C ILE A 679 -18.20 -7.21 -52.90
N ASN A 680 -19.51 -6.98 -53.08
CA ASN A 680 -20.48 -7.06 -51.98
C ASN A 680 -20.62 -8.49 -51.47
N PHE A 681 -20.63 -9.46 -52.38
CA PHE A 681 -20.64 -10.89 -52.05
C PHE A 681 -19.36 -11.32 -51.33
N LEU A 682 -18.18 -10.92 -51.82
CA LEU A 682 -16.89 -11.22 -51.19
C LEU A 682 -16.78 -10.57 -49.80
N LEU A 683 -17.26 -9.35 -49.63
CA LEU A 683 -17.32 -8.66 -48.35
C LEU A 683 -18.24 -9.39 -47.37
N ALA A 684 -19.42 -9.85 -47.80
CA ALA A 684 -20.33 -10.62 -46.95
C ALA A 684 -19.72 -11.95 -46.49
N LEU A 685 -19.01 -12.65 -47.39
CA LEU A 685 -18.25 -13.86 -47.04
C LEU A 685 -17.11 -13.57 -46.06
N ALA A 686 -16.36 -12.50 -46.29
CA ALA A 686 -15.28 -12.07 -45.39
C ALA A 686 -15.82 -11.73 -43.99
N MET A 687 -16.93 -10.99 -43.91
CA MET A 687 -17.60 -10.67 -42.64
C MET A 687 -18.11 -11.92 -41.92
N THR A 688 -18.64 -12.89 -42.67
CA THR A 688 -19.08 -14.19 -42.13
C THR A 688 -17.91 -14.98 -41.54
N LEU A 689 -16.77 -15.03 -42.25
CA LEU A 689 -15.56 -15.70 -41.76
C LEU A 689 -14.93 -14.96 -40.57
N LYS A 690 -14.93 -13.63 -40.59
CA LYS A 690 -14.52 -12.80 -39.46
C LYS A 690 -15.33 -13.08 -38.19
N SER A 691 -16.65 -13.18 -38.32
CA SER A 691 -17.52 -13.57 -37.20
C SER A 691 -17.22 -15.01 -36.74
N ALA A 692 -16.95 -15.92 -37.67
CA ALA A 692 -16.59 -17.29 -37.35
C ALA A 692 -15.23 -17.39 -36.61
N THR A 693 -14.25 -16.54 -36.92
CA THR A 693 -12.96 -16.50 -36.22
C THR A 693 -13.03 -15.77 -34.87
N ASP A 694 -14.21 -15.62 -34.26
CA ASP A 694 -14.44 -14.87 -33.01
C ASP A 694 -13.87 -13.43 -33.07
N ASN A 695 -13.87 -12.82 -34.26
CA ASN A 695 -13.27 -11.50 -34.55
C ASN A 695 -11.76 -11.42 -34.26
N LEU A 696 -11.03 -12.54 -34.33
CA LEU A 696 -9.56 -12.56 -34.36
C LEU A 696 -8.99 -11.91 -35.62
N ILE A 697 -9.83 -11.70 -36.64
CA ILE A 697 -9.53 -10.94 -37.85
C ILE A 697 -10.41 -9.69 -37.86
N SER A 698 -9.80 -8.52 -38.02
CA SER A 698 -10.34 -7.19 -37.83
C SER A 698 -10.45 -6.52 -39.18
N ASP A 699 -9.38 -6.58 -39.99
CA ASP A 699 -9.33 -6.10 -41.36
C ASP A 699 -9.81 -7.18 -42.33
N THR A 700 -10.98 -6.94 -42.90
CA THR A 700 -11.60 -7.82 -43.88
C THR A 700 -10.91 -7.79 -45.24
N SER A 701 -10.02 -6.83 -45.50
CA SER A 701 -9.31 -6.70 -46.79
C SER A 701 -8.48 -7.96 -47.11
N TYR A 702 -7.84 -8.55 -46.10
CA TYR A 702 -7.08 -9.79 -46.23
C TYR A 702 -7.96 -10.97 -46.65
N LEU A 703 -9.12 -11.11 -46.02
CA LEU A 703 -10.10 -12.16 -46.33
C LEU A 703 -10.67 -11.99 -47.74
N ILE A 704 -11.01 -10.76 -48.13
CA ILE A 704 -11.52 -10.45 -49.48
C ILE A 704 -10.48 -10.84 -50.54
N ALA A 705 -9.20 -10.53 -50.31
CA ALA A 705 -8.12 -10.87 -51.23
C ALA A 705 -7.97 -12.38 -51.42
N MET A 706 -8.11 -13.16 -50.35
CA MET A 706 -8.08 -14.63 -50.39
C MET A 706 -9.31 -15.23 -51.08
N LEU A 707 -10.51 -14.76 -50.73
CA LEU A 707 -11.78 -15.26 -51.29
C LEU A 707 -11.92 -14.98 -52.80
N GLY A 708 -11.32 -13.87 -53.26
CA GLY A 708 -11.21 -13.47 -54.66
C GLY A 708 -10.04 -14.11 -55.42
N CYS A 709 -9.30 -15.05 -54.84
CA CYS A 709 -8.28 -15.80 -55.57
C CYS A 709 -8.93 -16.85 -56.49
N ASN A 710 -8.60 -16.79 -57.78
CA ASN A 710 -8.94 -17.84 -58.75
C ASN A 710 -7.96 -19.02 -58.68
N ASP A 711 -6.74 -18.77 -58.18
CA ASP A 711 -5.69 -19.76 -57.98
C ASP A 711 -5.33 -19.81 -56.50
N ILE A 712 -5.54 -20.98 -55.88
CA ILE A 712 -5.31 -21.20 -54.44
C ILE A 712 -3.84 -21.11 -54.07
N TYR A 713 -2.91 -21.40 -55.00
CA TYR A 713 -1.48 -21.36 -54.73
C TYR A 713 -0.92 -19.93 -54.67
N ARG A 714 -1.66 -18.96 -55.21
CA ARG A 714 -1.30 -17.53 -55.17
C ARG A 714 -1.85 -16.78 -53.97
N ILE A 715 -2.56 -17.46 -53.07
CA ILE A 715 -3.08 -16.86 -51.82
C ILE A 715 -1.93 -16.25 -51.01
N THR A 716 -0.81 -16.97 -50.86
CA THR A 716 0.37 -16.50 -50.13
C THR A 716 0.94 -15.22 -50.75
N GLU A 717 1.15 -15.21 -52.06
CA GLU A 717 1.65 -14.03 -52.82
C GLU A 717 0.74 -12.81 -52.62
N LYS A 718 -0.59 -13.02 -52.61
CA LYS A 718 -1.54 -11.93 -52.36
C LYS A 718 -1.46 -11.38 -50.93
N LEU A 719 -1.29 -12.24 -49.93
CA LEU A 719 -1.09 -11.80 -48.54
C LEU A 719 0.24 -11.06 -48.36
N ASP A 720 1.30 -11.48 -49.06
CA ASP A 720 2.60 -10.81 -49.07
C ASP A 720 2.48 -9.38 -49.63
N ASN A 721 1.78 -9.23 -50.75
CA ASN A 721 1.52 -7.91 -51.37
C ASN A 721 0.70 -6.96 -50.48
N LEU A 722 -0.08 -7.51 -49.53
CA LEU A 722 -0.85 -6.74 -48.54
C LEU A 722 -0.08 -6.49 -47.23
N GLY A 723 1.20 -6.88 -47.16
CA GLY A 723 2.05 -6.66 -46.00
C GLY A 723 1.72 -7.53 -44.77
N VAL A 724 0.96 -8.62 -44.96
CA VAL A 724 0.67 -9.58 -43.89
C VAL A 724 1.97 -10.25 -43.48
N LYS A 725 2.35 -10.14 -42.20
CA LYS A 725 3.58 -10.75 -41.67
C LYS A 725 3.60 -12.24 -41.97
N TYR A 726 4.76 -12.77 -42.33
CA TYR A 726 4.94 -14.22 -42.43
C TYR A 726 4.61 -14.84 -41.07
N ASP A 727 3.95 -16.00 -41.08
CA ASP A 727 3.96 -16.86 -39.90
C ASP A 727 5.43 -17.26 -39.73
N SER A 728 6.12 -16.62 -38.78
CA SER A 728 7.54 -16.80 -38.55
C SER A 728 7.76 -18.16 -37.91
N THR A 729 7.62 -19.22 -38.72
CA THR A 729 8.30 -20.48 -38.51
C THR A 729 9.69 -20.47 -39.17
N GLU A 730 10.11 -19.36 -39.77
CA GLU A 730 11.53 -19.05 -39.82
C GLU A 730 11.91 -18.37 -38.50
N PRO A 731 12.76 -19.03 -37.67
CA PRO A 731 13.18 -18.46 -36.40
C PRO A 731 13.83 -17.11 -36.67
N SER A 732 13.42 -16.11 -35.89
CA SER A 732 14.03 -14.78 -35.95
C SER A 732 15.55 -14.92 -35.88
N LYS A 733 16.30 -14.13 -36.66
CA LYS A 733 17.77 -14.01 -36.50
C LYS A 733 18.19 -13.46 -35.12
N LEU A 734 17.23 -13.15 -34.26
CA LEU A 734 17.37 -12.68 -32.88
C LEU A 734 16.80 -13.68 -31.84
N GLU A 735 16.30 -14.86 -32.24
CA GLU A 735 15.90 -15.90 -31.30
C GLU A 735 17.12 -16.44 -30.55
N LEU A 736 17.03 -16.47 -29.22
CA LEU A 736 18.07 -17.07 -28.40
C LEU A 736 18.09 -18.59 -28.62
N PRO A 737 19.27 -19.22 -28.68
CA PRO A 737 19.36 -20.65 -28.92
C PRO A 737 18.68 -21.41 -27.78
N LEU A 738 18.00 -22.51 -28.11
CA LEU A 738 17.40 -23.37 -27.10
C LEU A 738 18.50 -24.02 -26.25
N PRO A 739 18.39 -23.99 -24.91
CA PRO A 739 19.33 -24.72 -24.05
C PRO A 739 19.35 -26.22 -24.42
N GLY A 740 20.52 -26.84 -24.39
CA GLY A 740 20.78 -28.22 -24.83
C GLY A 740 21.08 -28.38 -26.32
N THR A 741 20.93 -27.34 -27.14
CA THR A 741 21.30 -27.40 -28.57
C THR A 741 22.83 -27.31 -28.76
N PRO A 742 23.43 -28.05 -29.71
CA PRO A 742 24.86 -27.96 -30.00
C PRO A 742 25.26 -26.56 -30.50
N ILE A 743 26.41 -26.08 -30.03
CA ILE A 743 27.04 -24.85 -30.50
C ILE A 743 27.72 -25.17 -31.84
N PRO A 744 27.44 -24.42 -32.92
CA PRO A 744 28.08 -24.63 -34.22
C PRO A 744 29.60 -24.49 -34.15
N ALA A 745 30.33 -25.36 -34.87
CA ALA A 745 31.79 -25.38 -34.88
C ALA A 745 32.39 -24.03 -35.33
N GLU A 746 31.72 -23.32 -36.24
CA GLU A 746 32.16 -22.06 -36.81
C GLU A 746 32.37 -20.96 -35.77
N ILE A 747 31.73 -21.06 -34.60
CA ILE A 747 31.82 -20.08 -33.51
C ILE A 747 32.52 -20.62 -32.26
N HIS A 748 33.07 -21.84 -32.27
CA HIS A 748 33.83 -22.39 -31.13
C HIS A 748 35.02 -21.52 -30.76
N HIS A 749 35.64 -20.85 -31.74
CA HIS A 749 36.71 -19.89 -31.52
C HIS A 749 36.31 -18.68 -30.63
N THR A 750 35.01 -18.40 -30.46
CA THR A 750 34.49 -17.32 -29.59
C THR A 750 34.38 -17.72 -28.12
N LEU A 751 34.52 -19.01 -27.81
CA LEU A 751 34.46 -19.53 -26.45
C LEU A 751 35.75 -19.20 -25.69
N LEU A 752 35.60 -18.49 -24.57
CA LEU A 752 36.70 -18.08 -23.70
C LEU A 752 37.22 -19.27 -22.91
N MET A 753 38.48 -19.61 -23.15
CA MET A 753 39.17 -20.74 -22.53
C MET A 753 39.64 -20.45 -21.10
N ASP A 754 39.51 -19.22 -20.60
CA ASP A 754 40.00 -18.82 -19.29
C ASP A 754 39.30 -19.60 -18.16
N PRO A 755 40.01 -20.38 -17.33
CA PRO A 755 39.41 -21.09 -16.20
C PRO A 755 38.90 -20.13 -15.10
N MET A 756 39.29 -18.85 -15.13
CA MET A 756 38.86 -17.83 -14.16
C MET A 756 37.62 -17.04 -14.58
N ASN A 757 36.84 -17.53 -15.55
CA ASN A 757 35.58 -16.88 -15.95
C ASN A 757 34.54 -16.89 -14.81
N VAL A 758 33.92 -15.73 -14.54
CA VAL A 758 32.87 -15.54 -13.52
C VAL A 758 31.49 -15.61 -14.16
N PHE A 759 30.65 -16.59 -13.82
CA PHE A 759 29.32 -16.76 -14.41
C PHE A 759 28.21 -16.13 -13.56
N TYR A 760 27.13 -15.65 -14.20
CA TYR A 760 25.97 -15.05 -13.50
C TYR A 760 24.66 -15.77 -13.85
N PRO A 761 23.68 -15.84 -12.92
CA PRO A 761 22.33 -16.33 -13.21
C PRO A 761 21.68 -15.65 -14.42
N GLY A 762 21.03 -16.44 -15.27
CA GLY A 762 20.44 -16.03 -16.54
C GLY A 762 21.42 -15.91 -17.72
N GLU A 763 22.72 -16.11 -17.50
CA GLU A 763 23.73 -16.01 -18.56
C GLU A 763 23.74 -17.25 -19.47
N TYR A 764 23.81 -17.03 -20.78
CA TYR A 764 24.02 -18.07 -21.79
C TYR A 764 25.49 -18.45 -21.88
N VAL A 765 25.78 -19.74 -21.75
CA VAL A 765 27.14 -20.30 -21.72
C VAL A 765 27.24 -21.51 -22.63
N GLY A 766 28.45 -21.82 -23.08
CA GLY A 766 28.76 -23.11 -23.69
C GLY A 766 29.06 -24.15 -22.62
N TYR A 767 28.34 -25.26 -22.63
CA TYR A 767 28.54 -26.40 -21.76
C TYR A 767 29.20 -27.55 -22.54
N LEU A 768 30.32 -28.08 -22.06
CA LEU A 768 31.00 -29.22 -22.68
C LEU A 768 30.39 -30.55 -22.19
N VAL A 769 29.75 -31.29 -23.10
CA VAL A 769 28.96 -32.50 -22.76
C VAL A 769 29.83 -33.76 -22.62
N ASP A 770 30.81 -33.94 -23.51
CA ASP A 770 31.74 -35.08 -23.51
C ASP A 770 33.19 -34.57 -23.38
N SER A 771 33.85 -34.85 -22.25
CA SER A 771 35.28 -34.59 -22.06
C SER A 771 36.18 -35.80 -22.39
N GLU A 772 35.58 -36.96 -22.72
CA GLU A 772 36.26 -38.23 -22.90
C GLU A 772 35.83 -38.91 -24.20
N GLY A 773 36.81 -39.18 -25.07
CA GLY A 773 36.63 -40.13 -26.18
C GLY A 773 36.54 -41.54 -25.61
N GLY A 774 35.33 -41.97 -25.27
CA GLY A 774 35.02 -43.38 -25.02
C GLY A 774 34.80 -44.11 -26.34
N ASP A 775 35.68 -45.07 -26.61
CA ASP A 775 35.57 -46.20 -27.55
C ASP A 775 35.90 -46.02 -29.06
N ILE A 776 37.13 -46.43 -29.39
CA ILE A 776 37.62 -47.31 -30.49
C ILE A 776 37.34 -46.95 -31.96
N TYR A 777 36.37 -46.12 -32.34
CA TYR A 777 36.15 -45.73 -33.74
C TYR A 777 35.68 -44.27 -33.88
N GLY A 778 36.61 -43.31 -33.97
CA GLY A 778 36.30 -41.94 -34.41
C GLY A 778 37.29 -40.88 -33.96
N SER A 779 37.51 -39.87 -34.79
CA SER A 779 38.30 -38.67 -34.46
C SER A 779 37.62 -37.87 -33.34
N TYR A 780 38.36 -37.55 -32.27
CA TYR A 780 37.86 -36.77 -31.13
C TYR A 780 37.50 -35.33 -31.54
N GLN A 781 36.22 -34.94 -31.40
CA GLN A 781 35.75 -33.56 -31.51
C GLN A 781 34.95 -33.16 -30.25
N PRO A 782 35.35 -32.11 -29.53
CA PRO A 782 34.63 -31.65 -28.34
C PRO A 782 33.26 -31.08 -28.73
N THR A 783 32.19 -31.57 -28.10
CA THR A 783 30.82 -31.08 -28.34
C THR A 783 30.41 -30.09 -27.26
N TYR A 784 30.32 -28.83 -27.65
CA TYR A 784 29.77 -27.76 -26.79
C TYR A 784 28.28 -27.57 -27.09
N THR A 785 27.45 -27.39 -26.07
CA THR A 785 26.01 -27.11 -26.18
C THR A 785 25.66 -25.82 -25.47
N TYR A 786 24.63 -25.11 -25.92
CA TYR A 786 24.11 -23.95 -25.20
C TYR A 786 23.51 -24.38 -23.86
N ALA A 787 23.79 -23.64 -22.79
CA ALA A 787 23.20 -23.83 -21.48
C ALA A 787 22.94 -22.46 -20.84
N ILE A 788 22.01 -22.40 -19.90
CA ILE A 788 21.72 -21.19 -19.11
C ILE A 788 22.11 -21.44 -17.67
N ILE A 789 22.84 -20.50 -17.06
CA ILE A 789 23.13 -20.54 -15.63
C ILE A 789 21.84 -20.25 -14.86
N VAL A 790 21.40 -21.16 -14.00
CA VAL A 790 20.25 -20.94 -13.11
C VAL A 790 20.72 -20.29 -11.81
N GLN A 791 21.67 -20.92 -11.13
CA GLN A 791 22.25 -20.43 -9.88
C GLN A 791 23.60 -21.09 -9.56
N GLU A 792 24.39 -20.44 -8.70
CA GLU A 792 25.57 -21.04 -8.08
C GLU A 792 25.15 -21.97 -6.94
N VAL A 793 25.80 -23.14 -6.82
CA VAL A 793 25.48 -24.16 -5.79
C VAL A 793 26.73 -24.42 -4.95
N GLU A 794 26.60 -24.27 -3.64
CA GLU A 794 27.64 -24.61 -2.68
C GLU A 794 27.67 -26.14 -2.45
N ARG A 795 28.84 -26.78 -2.60
CA ARG A 795 29.03 -28.17 -2.20
C ARG A 795 29.45 -28.20 -0.73
N GLU A 796 28.70 -28.90 0.11
CA GLU A 796 28.81 -28.90 1.59
C GLU A 796 30.13 -29.45 2.17
N GLU A 797 31.14 -29.86 1.37
CA GLU A 797 32.27 -30.65 1.88
C GLU A 797 33.71 -30.11 1.63
N GLU A 798 33.95 -28.90 1.11
CA GLU A 798 35.34 -28.40 1.01
C GLU A 798 35.50 -26.91 1.37
N GLU A 799 36.11 -26.65 2.54
CA GLU A 799 36.70 -25.35 2.93
C GLU A 799 37.93 -25.02 2.04
N ASN A 800 37.73 -24.77 0.76
CA ASN A 800 38.77 -24.22 -0.12
C ASN A 800 38.29 -22.90 -0.71
N THR A 801 38.88 -21.80 -0.25
CA THR A 801 38.66 -20.41 -0.70
C THR A 801 39.20 -20.12 -2.10
N SER A 802 39.26 -21.13 -2.98
CA SER A 802 39.73 -21.04 -4.36
C SER A 802 38.58 -20.69 -5.29
N PHE A 803 38.77 -19.71 -6.18
CA PHE A 803 37.78 -19.33 -7.20
C PHE A 803 37.54 -20.45 -8.26
N LEU A 804 38.46 -21.41 -8.38
CA LEU A 804 38.42 -22.51 -9.34
C LEU A 804 37.56 -23.68 -8.83
N GLY A 805 36.65 -24.19 -9.66
CA GLY A 805 35.87 -25.41 -9.36
C GLY A 805 34.48 -25.20 -8.75
N LYS A 806 33.96 -23.97 -8.72
CA LYS A 806 32.58 -23.65 -8.32
C LYS A 806 31.54 -24.46 -9.09
N CYS A 807 30.47 -24.89 -8.44
CA CYS A 807 29.38 -25.61 -9.09
C CYS A 807 28.22 -24.70 -9.47
N PHE A 808 27.64 -24.93 -10.64
CA PHE A 808 26.49 -24.20 -11.14
C PHE A 808 25.38 -25.17 -11.51
N GLN A 809 24.16 -24.81 -11.14
CA GLN A 809 22.96 -25.43 -11.68
C GLN A 809 22.67 -24.79 -13.04
N ILE A 810 22.59 -25.61 -14.08
CA ILE A 810 22.35 -25.18 -15.46
C ILE A 810 21.07 -25.77 -16.03
N ASP A 811 20.40 -24.98 -16.87
CA ASP A 811 19.32 -25.41 -17.74
C ASP A 811 19.90 -25.81 -19.11
N ILE A 812 19.59 -27.03 -19.53
CA ILE A 812 19.97 -27.63 -20.81
C ILE A 812 18.74 -28.07 -21.62
N GLY A 813 17.57 -27.50 -21.34
CA GLY A 813 16.36 -27.67 -22.15
C GLY A 813 15.58 -28.97 -21.89
N TYR A 814 15.90 -29.66 -20.79
CA TYR A 814 15.19 -30.86 -20.34
C TYR A 814 14.42 -30.57 -19.05
N SER A 815 13.51 -31.48 -18.67
CA SER A 815 12.64 -31.35 -17.48
C SER A 815 13.39 -31.27 -16.15
N GLU A 816 14.71 -31.53 -16.13
CA GLU A 816 15.55 -31.57 -14.95
C GLU A 816 16.81 -30.71 -15.16
N TYR A 817 17.17 -29.93 -14.15
CA TYR A 817 18.39 -29.13 -14.13
C TYR A 817 19.64 -29.99 -13.86
N LYS A 818 20.78 -29.62 -14.45
CA LYS A 818 22.05 -30.33 -14.26
C LYS A 818 23.01 -29.50 -13.40
N ILE A 819 23.69 -30.12 -12.44
CA ILE A 819 24.76 -29.47 -11.66
C ILE A 819 26.10 -29.80 -12.30
N VAL A 820 26.90 -28.79 -12.63
CA VAL A 820 28.20 -28.94 -13.32
C VAL A 820 29.28 -28.05 -12.71
N SER A 821 30.54 -28.38 -12.95
CA SER A 821 31.68 -27.54 -12.55
C SER A 821 31.80 -26.32 -13.48
N SER A 822 32.24 -25.18 -12.95
CA SER A 822 32.57 -23.98 -13.73
C SER A 822 33.60 -24.25 -14.82
N LEU A 823 34.41 -25.29 -14.65
CA LEU A 823 35.42 -25.71 -15.60
C LEU A 823 34.85 -26.35 -16.86
N ASP A 824 33.60 -26.83 -16.83
CA ASP A 824 32.87 -27.37 -17.98
C ASP A 824 32.07 -26.28 -18.73
N LEU A 825 32.10 -25.04 -18.23
CA LEU A 825 31.35 -23.90 -18.74
C LEU A 825 32.27 -22.87 -19.42
N TYR A 826 31.81 -22.30 -20.53
CA TYR A 826 32.56 -21.42 -21.41
C TYR A 826 31.75 -20.17 -21.75
N LYS A 827 32.36 -18.99 -21.65
CA LYS A 827 31.73 -17.71 -22.01
C LYS A 827 31.94 -17.36 -23.47
N PHE A 828 31.01 -16.63 -24.06
CA PHE A 828 31.16 -16.05 -25.40
C PHE A 828 31.89 -14.70 -25.34
N SER A 829 32.79 -14.44 -26.29
CA SER A 829 33.52 -13.16 -26.43
C SER A 829 33.27 -12.50 -27.79
N ARG A 830 33.22 -11.16 -27.80
CA ARG A 830 33.15 -10.31 -29.01
C ARG A 830 34.55 -9.79 -29.39
N GLN A 831 34.90 -9.71 -30.67
CA GLN A 831 36.08 -8.98 -31.14
C GLN A 831 35.68 -7.57 -31.62
N GLU A 832 36.43 -6.53 -31.22
CA GLU A 832 36.31 -5.16 -31.77
C GLU A 832 37.20 -5.03 -33.01
N GLU A 833 36.64 -4.65 -34.16
CA GLU A 833 37.41 -4.30 -35.36
C GLU A 833 38.03 -2.90 -35.20
N SER A 834 39.36 -2.80 -35.27
CA SER A 834 40.07 -1.51 -35.19
C SER A 834 39.96 -0.74 -36.51
N THR A 835 39.12 0.29 -36.56
CA THR A 835 39.02 1.23 -37.69
C THR A 835 40.19 2.23 -37.68
N HIS A 836 41.08 2.16 -38.67
CA HIS A 836 41.93 3.28 -39.06
C HIS A 836 41.10 4.23 -39.93
N VAL A 837 40.83 5.45 -39.43
CA VAL A 837 40.24 6.55 -40.20
C VAL A 837 41.39 7.40 -40.74
N GLN A 838 41.40 7.67 -42.05
CA GLN A 838 42.25 8.70 -42.65
C GLN A 838 41.35 9.73 -43.36
N ASP A 839 41.61 11.00 -43.05
CA ASP A 839 40.88 12.20 -43.46
C ASP A 839 40.63 12.33 -44.96
N THR A 840 39.49 12.93 -45.35
CA THR A 840 39.45 14.08 -46.28
C THR A 840 38.04 14.69 -46.44
N THR A 841 37.95 15.99 -46.09
CA THR A 841 37.23 17.10 -46.75
C THR A 841 35.71 17.05 -47.04
N VAL A 842 35.01 17.96 -46.35
CA VAL A 842 33.65 18.55 -46.54
C VAL A 842 33.56 19.34 -47.87
N PRO A 843 32.42 19.41 -48.62
CA PRO A 843 31.38 20.48 -48.48
C PRO A 843 29.96 20.13 -49.04
N PRO A 844 28.99 21.06 -49.13
CA PRO A 844 28.36 21.86 -48.07
C PRO A 844 26.80 21.81 -48.10
N THR A 845 26.15 22.26 -47.03
CA THR A 845 24.69 22.53 -46.93
C THR A 845 24.28 23.90 -47.51
N PRO A 846 23.02 24.05 -47.95
CA PRO A 846 22.19 25.22 -47.58
C PRO A 846 20.77 24.76 -47.16
N SER A 847 19.93 25.44 -46.36
CA SER A 847 19.93 26.72 -45.64
C SER A 847 18.65 26.70 -44.76
N SER A 848 18.72 27.21 -43.53
CA SER A 848 17.54 27.57 -42.70
C SER A 848 17.05 28.98 -43.04
N PRO A 849 15.87 29.43 -42.52
CA PRO A 849 15.92 30.36 -41.37
C PRO A 849 14.75 30.17 -40.35
N GLU A 850 15.05 30.03 -39.04
CA GLU A 850 14.89 31.04 -37.95
C GLU A 850 13.47 31.06 -37.30
N SER A 851 13.23 31.21 -35.99
CA SER A 851 14.03 31.57 -34.81
C SER A 851 13.24 31.36 -33.49
N ARG A 852 13.98 31.43 -32.36
CA ARG A 852 13.60 31.80 -30.97
C ARG A 852 13.47 30.68 -29.92
N SER A 853 14.51 30.60 -29.07
CA SER A 853 14.50 30.16 -27.66
C SER A 853 14.10 31.34 -26.74
N PRO A 854 13.59 31.14 -25.48
CA PRO A 854 14.44 30.70 -24.35
C PRO A 854 13.77 29.86 -23.24
N GLY A 855 14.57 29.01 -22.55
CA GLY A 855 14.46 28.82 -21.09
C GLY A 855 13.92 27.48 -20.52
N LEU A 856 14.78 26.86 -19.70
CA LEU A 856 14.50 26.09 -18.47
C LEU A 856 13.86 24.69 -18.57
N ARG A 857 14.69 23.65 -18.35
CA ARG A 857 14.28 22.31 -17.92
C ARG A 857 14.55 22.14 -16.42
N MET A 858 13.51 21.82 -15.66
CA MET A 858 13.59 21.18 -14.35
C MET A 858 13.01 19.76 -14.42
N LEU A 859 13.55 18.90 -13.56
CA LEU A 859 13.38 17.44 -13.41
C LEU A 859 11.96 16.97 -13.05
N PRO A 860 11.69 15.65 -13.23
CA PRO A 860 10.94 14.85 -12.25
C PRO A 860 11.78 13.70 -11.63
N PRO A 861 11.31 13.06 -10.52
CA PRO A 861 12.12 12.80 -9.35
C PRO A 861 12.32 11.31 -8.96
N LEU A 862 13.16 11.15 -7.93
CA LEU A 862 13.55 9.96 -7.17
C LEU A 862 12.40 9.29 -6.40
N PHE A 863 12.43 7.95 -6.33
CA PHE A 863 12.17 7.20 -5.10
C PHE A 863 13.41 6.38 -4.74
N SER A 864 13.74 6.36 -3.45
CA SER A 864 14.94 5.81 -2.84
C SER A 864 14.62 4.54 -2.03
N GLY A 865 15.53 3.56 -2.12
CA GLY A 865 15.59 2.36 -1.29
C GLY A 865 16.91 1.64 -1.54
N LYS A 866 17.83 1.78 -0.58
CA LYS A 866 19.23 1.29 -0.48
C LYS A 866 19.39 -0.17 -0.96
N GLU A 867 20.50 -0.62 -1.56
CA GLU A 867 21.86 -0.65 -1.02
C GLU A 867 22.95 -0.67 -2.12
N ASN A 868 24.16 -0.27 -1.71
CA ASN A 868 25.35 -0.14 -2.53
C ASN A 868 25.85 -1.48 -3.10
N LEU A 869 25.86 -1.62 -4.43
CA LEU A 869 26.86 -2.44 -5.13
C LEU A 869 27.33 -1.67 -6.37
N ARG A 870 28.53 -1.08 -6.25
CA ARG A 870 29.28 -0.63 -7.44
C ARG A 870 29.54 -1.88 -8.31
N PRO A 871 29.26 -1.86 -9.63
CA PRO A 871 29.76 -2.90 -10.50
C PRO A 871 31.30 -2.84 -10.48
N PRO A 872 32.01 -3.98 -10.34
CA PRO A 872 33.46 -3.98 -10.47
C PRO A 872 33.83 -3.58 -11.90
N PRO A 873 34.98 -2.93 -12.12
CA PRO A 873 35.40 -2.55 -13.47
C PRO A 873 35.57 -3.81 -14.30
N GLN A 874 34.82 -3.93 -15.40
CA GLN A 874 35.04 -4.95 -16.41
C GLN A 874 36.49 -4.83 -16.92
N LYS A 875 37.35 -5.77 -16.50
CA LYS A 875 38.64 -5.99 -17.15
C LYS A 875 38.36 -6.51 -18.55
N SER A 876 38.50 -5.63 -19.52
CA SER A 876 38.49 -5.91 -20.95
C SER A 876 39.73 -6.71 -21.37
N CYS A 877 39.61 -7.49 -22.44
CA CYS A 877 40.74 -8.16 -23.10
C CYS A 877 40.54 -8.11 -24.64
N PRO A 878 41.61 -8.05 -25.45
CA PRO A 878 42.77 -7.17 -25.34
C PRO A 878 42.88 -6.25 -26.58
N LYS A 879 43.02 -4.95 -26.33
CA LYS A 879 43.87 -4.09 -27.17
C LYS A 879 45.29 -4.67 -27.10
N LYS A 880 46.09 -4.65 -28.19
CA LYS A 880 47.52 -5.09 -28.24
C LYS A 880 48.14 -5.16 -26.84
N LEU A 881 48.38 -6.38 -26.35
CA LEU A 881 48.90 -6.59 -25.00
C LEU A 881 50.23 -5.82 -24.88
N LYS A 882 50.26 -4.83 -24.00
CA LYS A 882 51.45 -3.99 -23.80
C LYS A 882 52.56 -4.87 -23.22
N LEU A 883 53.75 -4.88 -23.85
CA LEU A 883 54.92 -5.68 -23.44
C LEU A 883 55.28 -5.57 -21.94
N HIS A 884 54.93 -4.47 -21.28
CA HIS A 884 55.16 -4.26 -19.84
C HIS A 884 54.34 -5.18 -18.90
N ALA A 885 53.31 -5.88 -19.39
CA ALA A 885 52.43 -6.74 -18.58
C ALA A 885 52.88 -8.22 -18.51
N LEU A 886 53.91 -8.62 -19.25
CA LEU A 886 54.36 -10.02 -19.32
C LEU A 886 54.73 -10.63 -17.95
N PRO A 887 55.49 -9.96 -17.06
CA PRO A 887 55.86 -10.54 -15.76
C PRO A 887 54.66 -10.84 -14.86
N GLU A 888 53.64 -9.99 -14.89
CA GLU A 888 52.41 -10.18 -14.11
C GLU A 888 51.59 -11.37 -14.62
N ILE A 889 51.52 -11.54 -15.95
CA ILE A 889 50.84 -12.67 -16.60
C ILE A 889 51.54 -13.99 -16.26
N LEU A 890 52.88 -14.04 -16.31
CA LEU A 890 53.63 -15.25 -15.96
C LEU A 890 53.40 -15.66 -14.49
N ARG A 891 53.37 -14.68 -13.59
CA ARG A 891 53.06 -14.90 -12.17
C ARG A 891 51.63 -15.43 -11.97
N GLU A 892 50.66 -14.91 -12.71
CA GLU A 892 49.28 -15.38 -12.68
C GLU A 892 49.17 -16.82 -13.17
N VAL A 893 49.82 -17.17 -14.30
CA VAL A 893 49.84 -18.54 -14.82
C VAL A 893 50.45 -19.51 -13.80
N THR A 894 51.56 -19.17 -13.16
CA THR A 894 52.16 -19.98 -12.09
C THR A 894 51.17 -20.23 -10.94
N LEU A 895 50.49 -19.18 -10.46
CA LEU A 895 49.52 -19.31 -9.38
C LEU A 895 48.34 -20.22 -9.74
N VAL A 896 47.80 -20.11 -10.96
CA VAL A 896 46.69 -20.97 -11.41
C VAL A 896 47.14 -22.42 -11.56
N VAL A 897 48.36 -22.67 -12.05
CA VAL A 897 48.92 -24.02 -12.15
C VAL A 897 49.14 -24.63 -10.75
N GLU A 898 49.70 -23.88 -9.81
CA GLU A 898 49.88 -24.33 -8.43
C GLU A 898 48.54 -24.64 -7.74
N GLN A 899 47.50 -23.82 -7.97
CA GLN A 899 46.15 -24.08 -7.48
C GLN A 899 45.51 -25.31 -8.14
N ALA A 900 45.71 -25.52 -9.43
CA ALA A 900 45.20 -26.71 -10.14
C ALA A 900 45.76 -28.01 -9.53
N TRP A 901 47.02 -27.99 -9.08
CA TRP A 901 47.65 -29.16 -8.45
C TRP A 901 47.11 -29.51 -7.06
N LYS A 902 46.35 -28.60 -6.42
CA LYS A 902 45.64 -28.86 -5.16
C LYS A 902 44.29 -29.57 -5.37
N LEU A 903 43.79 -29.61 -6.60
CA LEU A 903 42.50 -30.21 -6.96
C LEU A 903 42.66 -31.67 -7.44
N PRO A 904 41.55 -32.46 -7.44
CA PRO A 904 41.53 -33.81 -8.01
C PRO A 904 42.00 -33.86 -9.46
N GLU A 905 42.52 -35.01 -9.90
CA GLU A 905 43.13 -35.20 -11.22
C GLU A 905 42.20 -34.78 -12.38
N THR A 906 40.89 -35.04 -12.25
CA THR A 906 39.88 -34.70 -13.24
C THR A 906 39.71 -33.17 -13.41
N GLU A 907 39.57 -32.43 -12.30
CA GLU A 907 39.42 -30.97 -12.33
C GLU A 907 40.75 -30.27 -12.68
N ARG A 908 41.87 -30.80 -12.18
CA ARG A 908 43.23 -30.36 -12.57
C ARG A 908 43.41 -30.45 -14.09
N LYS A 909 43.04 -31.58 -14.69
CA LYS A 909 43.13 -31.80 -16.13
C LYS A 909 42.31 -30.77 -16.91
N LYS A 910 41.10 -30.43 -16.47
CA LYS A 910 40.28 -29.39 -17.10
C LYS A 910 40.93 -28.01 -17.04
N ILE A 911 41.51 -27.62 -15.88
CA ILE A 911 42.21 -26.33 -15.72
C ILE A 911 43.43 -26.24 -16.64
N ILE A 912 44.25 -27.30 -16.67
CA ILE A 912 45.45 -27.32 -17.51
C ILE A 912 45.09 -27.30 -18.99
N ARG A 913 44.08 -28.07 -19.44
CA ARG A 913 43.57 -27.97 -20.81
C ARG A 913 43.13 -26.54 -21.17
N ARG A 914 42.41 -25.87 -20.27
CA ARG A 914 41.91 -24.50 -20.44
C ARG A 914 43.02 -23.47 -20.56
N LEU A 915 44.03 -23.52 -19.68
CA LEU A 915 45.22 -22.67 -19.77
C LEU A 915 46.02 -22.94 -21.04
N TYR A 916 46.17 -24.21 -21.41
CA TYR A 916 46.86 -24.63 -22.62
C TYR A 916 46.22 -24.03 -23.87
N LEU A 917 44.90 -24.16 -24.01
CA LEU A 917 44.16 -23.58 -25.14
C LEU A 917 44.10 -22.04 -25.08
N LYS A 918 44.05 -21.42 -23.90
CA LYS A 918 44.05 -19.95 -23.75
C LYS A 918 45.32 -19.32 -24.32
N TRP A 919 46.48 -19.88 -24.00
CA TRP A 919 47.78 -19.31 -24.36
C TRP A 919 48.43 -19.93 -25.60
N HIS A 920 47.78 -20.90 -26.25
CA HIS A 920 48.33 -21.54 -27.44
C HIS A 920 48.61 -20.49 -28.55
N PRO A 921 49.79 -20.53 -29.21
CA PRO A 921 50.17 -19.55 -30.23
C PRO A 921 49.17 -19.41 -31.38
N ASP A 922 48.60 -20.53 -31.86
CA ASP A 922 47.61 -20.52 -32.95
C ASP A 922 46.33 -19.72 -32.62
N LYS A 923 45.94 -19.62 -31.36
CA LYS A 923 44.75 -18.84 -30.94
C LYS A 923 45.06 -17.35 -30.74
N ASN A 924 46.33 -16.97 -30.65
CA ASN A 924 46.80 -15.64 -30.27
C ASN A 924 47.67 -14.96 -31.34
N ALA A 925 47.27 -15.06 -32.61
CA ALA A 925 48.05 -14.52 -33.74
C ALA A 925 48.39 -13.02 -33.64
N GLU A 926 47.56 -12.22 -32.97
CA GLU A 926 47.74 -10.76 -32.81
C GLU A 926 48.72 -10.38 -31.69
N ASN A 927 49.05 -11.32 -30.79
CA ASN A 927 49.99 -11.15 -29.68
C ASN A 927 50.96 -12.35 -29.61
N LEU A 928 51.45 -12.80 -30.77
CA LEU A 928 52.18 -14.05 -30.94
C LEU A 928 53.40 -14.15 -30.02
N ASP A 929 54.18 -13.08 -29.89
CA ASP A 929 55.41 -13.07 -29.08
C ASP A 929 55.10 -13.28 -27.59
N ILE A 930 54.10 -12.58 -27.06
CA ILE A 930 53.66 -12.70 -25.67
C ILE A 930 53.05 -14.08 -25.41
N ALA A 931 52.16 -14.54 -26.30
CA ALA A 931 51.53 -15.85 -26.14
C ALA A 931 52.54 -16.99 -26.20
N THR A 932 53.56 -16.90 -27.07
CA THR A 932 54.63 -17.89 -27.17
C THR A 932 55.45 -17.98 -25.89
N GLU A 933 55.82 -16.84 -25.30
CA GLU A 933 56.56 -16.80 -24.03
C GLU A 933 55.71 -17.30 -22.85
N VAL A 934 54.44 -16.91 -22.76
CA VAL A 934 53.53 -17.41 -21.72
C VAL A 934 53.27 -18.92 -21.88
N PHE A 935 53.14 -19.41 -23.11
CA PHE A 935 52.93 -20.84 -23.40
C PHE A 935 54.15 -21.69 -23.05
N LYS A 936 55.37 -21.22 -23.36
CA LYS A 936 56.62 -21.87 -22.90
C LYS A 936 56.69 -21.93 -21.37
N HIS A 937 56.37 -20.82 -20.70
CA HIS A 937 56.35 -20.77 -19.24
C HIS A 937 55.31 -21.73 -18.65
N LEU A 938 54.09 -21.78 -19.19
CA LEU A 938 53.06 -22.73 -18.81
C LEU A 938 53.55 -24.18 -18.93
N GLN A 939 54.19 -24.55 -20.05
CA GLN A 939 54.73 -25.91 -20.24
C GLN A 939 55.85 -26.23 -19.24
N ASN A 940 56.74 -25.27 -18.96
CA ASN A 940 57.79 -25.43 -17.95
C ASN A 940 57.21 -25.62 -16.55
N GLU A 941 56.16 -24.87 -16.21
CA GLU A 941 55.49 -24.90 -14.92
C GLU A 941 54.70 -26.21 -14.72
N ILE A 942 54.02 -26.70 -15.75
CA ILE A 942 53.41 -28.05 -15.78
C ILE A 942 54.48 -29.12 -15.52
N ASN A 943 55.59 -29.07 -16.26
CA ASN A 943 56.70 -30.01 -16.09
C ASN A 943 57.34 -29.91 -14.70
N ARG A 944 57.42 -28.71 -14.12
CA ARG A 944 57.93 -28.46 -12.76
C ARG A 944 57.07 -29.17 -11.74
N MET A 945 55.75 -28.98 -11.81
CA MET A 945 54.79 -29.60 -10.88
C MET A 945 54.69 -31.11 -11.06
N GLU A 946 54.73 -31.64 -12.30
CA GLU A 946 54.79 -33.09 -12.56
C GLU A 946 56.05 -33.72 -11.94
N LYS A 947 57.22 -33.10 -12.10
CA LYS A 947 58.50 -33.57 -11.51
C LYS A 947 58.52 -33.47 -9.98
N GLN A 948 57.95 -32.41 -9.41
CA GLN A 948 57.84 -32.23 -7.97
C GLN A 948 56.92 -33.29 -7.33
N THR A 949 55.79 -33.59 -7.97
CA THR A 949 54.88 -34.67 -7.54
C THR A 949 55.57 -36.05 -7.56
N LEU A 950 56.40 -36.31 -8.57
CA LEU A 950 57.21 -37.53 -8.67
C LEU A 950 58.32 -37.61 -7.61
N ALA A 951 58.91 -36.48 -7.22
CA ALA A 951 59.93 -36.40 -6.17
C ALA A 951 59.32 -36.58 -4.76
N ASP A 952 58.14 -36.02 -4.51
CA ASP A 952 57.40 -36.19 -3.24
C ASP A 952 56.86 -37.63 -3.07
N GLN A 953 56.44 -38.29 -4.16
CA GLN A 953 56.10 -39.72 -4.18
C GLN A 953 57.33 -40.61 -3.92
N GLN A 954 58.51 -40.27 -4.46
CA GLN A 954 59.75 -41.01 -4.19
C GLN A 954 60.31 -40.78 -2.76
N ASN A 955 60.02 -39.64 -2.14
CA ASN A 955 60.41 -39.35 -0.75
C ASN A 955 59.47 -40.01 0.28
N THR A 956 58.18 -40.15 -0.02
CA THR A 956 57.20 -40.86 0.84
C THR A 956 57.39 -42.38 0.81
N ASP A 957 57.86 -42.94 -0.30
CA ASP A 957 58.23 -44.36 -0.41
C ASP A 957 59.56 -44.73 0.31
N ARG A 958 60.40 -43.76 0.70
CA ARG A 958 61.62 -44.04 1.47
C ARG A 958 61.37 -44.29 2.96
N THR A 959 60.21 -43.91 3.49
CA THR A 959 59.83 -44.06 4.91
C THR A 959 58.98 -45.28 5.22
N SER A 960 58.61 -46.09 4.21
CA SER A 960 57.70 -47.23 4.36
C SER A 960 58.38 -48.55 3.97
N ARG A 961 59.29 -49.06 4.81
CA ARG A 961 59.83 -50.43 4.69
C ARG A 961 58.91 -51.44 5.37
N ARG A 962 58.75 -52.60 4.71
CA ARG A 962 58.08 -53.87 5.11
C ARG A 962 56.54 -53.80 4.97
N SER A 963 55.80 -54.80 4.49
CA SER A 963 56.07 -56.10 3.85
C SER A 963 54.71 -56.70 3.42
N PHE A 964 54.53 -57.09 2.16
CA PHE A 964 54.08 -58.42 1.67
C PHE A 964 53.55 -58.32 0.22
N SER A 965 53.99 -59.27 -0.59
CA SER A 965 53.77 -59.39 -2.03
C SER A 965 52.67 -60.41 -2.30
N THR A 966 51.73 -60.09 -3.19
CA THR A 966 50.99 -61.09 -3.99
C THR A 966 50.88 -60.60 -5.42
N SER A 967 51.31 -61.47 -6.33
CA SER A 967 51.52 -61.21 -7.74
C SER A 967 50.26 -61.46 -8.57
N SER A 968 49.85 -60.47 -9.37
CA SER A 968 49.09 -60.70 -10.60
C SER A 968 49.46 -59.64 -11.63
N THR A 969 49.75 -60.12 -12.83
CA THR A 969 50.44 -59.48 -13.93
C THR A 969 49.67 -58.36 -14.64
N ARG A 970 50.43 -57.33 -15.04
CA ARG A 970 50.22 -56.48 -16.23
C ARG A 970 49.13 -55.40 -16.14
N PHE A 971 49.31 -54.46 -15.21
CA PHE A 971 48.97 -53.05 -15.44
C PHE A 971 50.19 -52.22 -15.03
N GLN A 972 51.06 -51.93 -16.00
CA GLN A 972 52.00 -50.82 -15.82
C GLN A 972 51.12 -49.58 -15.72
N SER A 973 51.04 -48.98 -14.52
CA SER A 973 50.49 -47.64 -14.33
C SER A 973 51.28 -46.72 -15.25
N GLU A 974 50.75 -46.43 -16.44
CA GLU A 974 51.27 -45.37 -17.30
C GLU A 974 51.36 -44.11 -16.44
N LYS A 975 52.57 -43.59 -16.28
CA LYS A 975 52.80 -42.33 -15.59
C LYS A 975 51.91 -41.29 -16.25
N PHE A 976 50.93 -40.78 -15.50
CA PHE A 976 50.06 -39.72 -15.99
C PHE A 976 50.92 -38.51 -16.34
N SER A 977 51.03 -38.19 -17.63
CA SER A 977 51.68 -36.98 -18.12
C SER A 977 50.73 -36.24 -19.04
N PHE A 978 50.68 -34.92 -18.91
CA PHE A 978 49.88 -34.08 -19.79
C PHE A 978 50.34 -34.11 -21.25
N GLN A 979 51.58 -34.54 -21.52
CA GLN A 979 52.14 -34.63 -22.88
C GLN A 979 51.29 -35.51 -23.83
N ARG A 980 50.66 -36.57 -23.32
CA ARG A 980 49.80 -37.45 -24.14
C ARG A 980 48.55 -36.76 -24.69
N PHE A 981 48.15 -35.63 -24.11
CA PHE A 981 46.99 -34.85 -24.55
C PHE A 981 47.36 -33.69 -25.49
N TYR A 982 48.64 -33.31 -25.58
CA TYR A 982 49.09 -32.16 -26.36
C TYR A 982 48.77 -32.31 -27.85
N SER A 983 48.86 -33.52 -28.42
CA SER A 983 48.49 -33.75 -29.82
C SER A 983 47.02 -33.38 -30.10
N SER A 984 46.11 -33.84 -29.24
CA SER A 984 44.68 -33.54 -29.32
C SER A 984 44.39 -32.05 -29.08
N TRP A 985 45.03 -31.43 -28.09
CA TRP A 985 44.81 -30.01 -27.78
C TRP A 985 45.42 -29.08 -28.84
N ASN A 986 46.54 -29.46 -29.46
CA ASN A 986 47.09 -28.74 -30.60
C ASN A 986 46.15 -28.81 -31.80
N GLN A 987 45.61 -30.00 -32.10
CA GLN A 987 44.63 -30.17 -33.18
C GLN A 987 43.39 -29.29 -32.94
N GLU A 988 42.88 -29.23 -31.70
CA GLU A 988 41.77 -28.35 -31.33
C GLU A 988 42.12 -26.86 -31.45
N ALA A 989 43.33 -26.46 -31.04
CA ALA A 989 43.78 -25.07 -31.18
C ALA A 989 43.93 -24.66 -32.66
N THR A 990 44.43 -25.56 -33.50
CA THR A 990 44.53 -25.35 -34.95
C THR A 990 43.15 -25.32 -35.61
N SER A 991 42.19 -26.17 -35.19
CA SER A 991 40.79 -26.13 -35.68
C SER A 991 40.16 -24.76 -35.42
N HIS A 992 40.25 -24.25 -34.18
CA HIS A 992 39.73 -22.93 -33.84
C HIS A 992 40.36 -21.80 -34.66
N LYS A 993 41.64 -21.92 -35.03
CA LYS A 993 42.32 -20.96 -35.92
C LYS A 993 41.78 -21.03 -37.34
N SER A 994 41.63 -22.23 -37.89
CA SER A 994 41.07 -22.46 -39.22
C SER A 994 39.62 -21.98 -39.31
N GLU A 995 38.78 -22.27 -38.31
CA GLU A 995 37.40 -21.78 -38.20
C GLU A 995 37.35 -20.24 -38.15
N ARG A 996 38.20 -19.61 -37.32
CA ARG A 996 38.32 -18.14 -37.24
C ARG A 996 38.72 -17.52 -38.59
N GLN A 997 39.61 -18.16 -39.33
CA GLN A 997 40.05 -17.69 -40.64
C GLN A 997 38.95 -17.84 -41.69
N GLN A 998 38.32 -19.01 -41.78
CA GLN A 998 37.19 -19.26 -42.68
C GLN A 998 36.03 -18.30 -42.43
N PHE A 999 35.75 -18.01 -41.15
CA PHE A 999 34.77 -17.00 -40.74
C PHE A 999 35.11 -15.61 -41.27
N ARG A 1000 36.36 -15.14 -41.10
CA ARG A 1000 36.80 -13.82 -41.59
C ARG A 1000 36.75 -13.73 -43.12
N GLU A 1001 37.08 -14.80 -43.82
CA GLU A 1001 37.06 -14.86 -45.29
C GLU A 1001 35.63 -14.84 -45.86
N HIS A 1002 34.68 -15.55 -45.22
CA HIS A 1002 33.27 -15.56 -45.66
C HIS A 1002 32.55 -14.21 -45.49
N TYR A 1003 32.94 -13.41 -44.49
CA TYR A 1003 32.27 -12.12 -44.19
C TYR A 1003 32.90 -10.90 -44.88
N THR A 1004 34.15 -10.99 -45.33
CA THR A 1004 34.80 -9.89 -46.07
C THR A 1004 34.43 -9.87 -47.58
N SER A 1005 33.90 -10.96 -48.13
CA SER A 1005 33.54 -11.08 -49.56
C SER A 1005 32.26 -10.34 -50.00
N TYR A 1006 31.45 -9.80 -49.07
CA TYR A 1006 30.16 -9.14 -49.38
C TYR A 1006 30.19 -7.61 -49.19
N ALA A 1007 31.37 -6.98 -49.25
CA ALA A 1007 31.52 -5.52 -49.17
C ALA A 1007 31.16 -4.82 -50.50
N GLY A 1008 29.87 -4.81 -50.83
CA GLY A 1008 29.35 -4.18 -52.04
C GLY A 1008 27.87 -3.79 -51.95
N SER A 1009 27.40 -3.22 -50.83
CA SER A 1009 26.15 -2.46 -50.79
C SER A 1009 26.05 -1.61 -49.52
N SER A 1010 25.76 -0.33 -49.68
CA SER A 1010 25.63 0.65 -48.61
C SER A 1010 24.40 0.38 -47.73
N HIS A 1011 24.55 -0.37 -46.63
CA HIS A 1011 23.75 -0.21 -45.40
C HIS A 1011 24.57 -0.70 -44.20
N SER A 1012 24.79 0.20 -43.24
CA SER A 1012 25.59 -0.02 -42.03
C SER A 1012 24.96 -1.07 -41.10
N HIS A 1013 25.59 -2.24 -40.94
CA HIS A 1013 25.33 -3.13 -39.80
C HIS A 1013 26.37 -2.91 -38.68
N ARG A 1014 25.98 -2.16 -37.64
CA ARG A 1014 26.79 -1.95 -36.41
C ARG A 1014 26.60 -3.01 -35.32
N PHE A 1015 26.00 -4.16 -35.63
CA PHE A 1015 25.78 -5.22 -34.66
C PHE A 1015 26.38 -6.53 -35.13
N PHE A 1016 27.33 -7.05 -34.34
CA PHE A 1016 27.84 -8.41 -34.46
C PHE A 1016 26.69 -9.38 -34.15
N VAL A 1017 26.22 -10.10 -35.15
CA VAL A 1017 25.41 -11.30 -34.97
C VAL A 1017 26.29 -12.46 -35.45
N PRO A 1018 26.68 -13.41 -34.59
CA PRO A 1018 27.41 -14.59 -35.03
C PRO A 1018 26.66 -15.27 -36.20
N PRO A 1019 27.37 -15.83 -37.19
CA PRO A 1019 26.76 -16.55 -38.30
C PRO A 1019 26.05 -17.78 -37.74
N THR A 1020 24.85 -17.97 -38.27
CA THR A 1020 24.12 -19.24 -38.33
C THR A 1020 23.47 -19.76 -37.05
N PHE A 1021 22.19 -19.37 -36.89
CA PHE A 1021 21.11 -20.23 -36.38
C PHE A 1021 20.67 -21.24 -37.47
N LYS A 1022 21.61 -21.88 -38.17
CA LYS A 1022 21.26 -22.99 -39.07
C LYS A 1022 20.81 -24.16 -38.19
N THR A 1023 19.87 -24.97 -38.66
CA THR A 1023 19.56 -26.25 -38.00
C THR A 1023 20.82 -27.12 -38.02
N VAL A 1024 21.48 -27.24 -36.87
CA VAL A 1024 22.67 -28.09 -36.69
C VAL A 1024 22.22 -29.45 -36.18
N GLY A 1025 22.79 -30.52 -36.74
CA GLY A 1025 22.58 -31.87 -36.24
C GLY A 1025 22.98 -32.01 -34.78
N ASN A 1026 22.26 -32.85 -34.03
CA ASN A 1026 22.61 -33.24 -32.66
C ASN A 1026 23.13 -34.69 -32.67
N PRO A 1027 24.45 -34.90 -32.79
CA PRO A 1027 25.04 -36.24 -32.89
C PRO A 1027 24.88 -37.04 -31.60
N VAL A 1028 24.81 -36.35 -30.44
CA VAL A 1028 24.67 -36.98 -29.12
C VAL A 1028 23.28 -37.60 -28.99
N GLU A 1029 22.23 -36.83 -29.26
CA GLU A 1029 20.86 -37.35 -29.25
C GLU A 1029 20.65 -38.40 -30.34
N ALA A 1030 21.21 -38.22 -31.54
CA ALA A 1030 21.16 -39.24 -32.58
C ALA A 1030 21.70 -40.60 -32.09
N ARG A 1031 22.87 -40.63 -31.43
CA ARG A 1031 23.44 -41.86 -30.83
C ARG A 1031 22.53 -42.44 -29.75
N ARG A 1032 21.97 -41.61 -28.88
CA ARG A 1032 21.07 -42.04 -27.80
C ARG A 1032 19.82 -42.76 -28.34
N TRP A 1033 19.13 -42.16 -29.30
CA TRP A 1033 17.94 -42.71 -29.91
C TRP A 1033 18.23 -43.97 -30.73
N LEU A 1034 19.35 -43.98 -31.46
CA LEU A 1034 19.78 -45.14 -32.24
C LEU A 1034 20.10 -46.34 -31.34
N ARG A 1035 20.70 -46.12 -30.16
CA ARG A 1035 20.96 -47.18 -29.17
C ARG A 1035 19.66 -47.85 -28.70
N GLN A 1036 18.60 -47.08 -28.45
CA GLN A 1036 17.30 -47.62 -28.07
C GLN A 1036 16.62 -48.34 -29.25
N ALA A 1037 16.74 -47.83 -30.47
CA ALA A 1037 16.24 -48.51 -31.67
C ALA A 1037 16.86 -49.90 -31.85
N ARG A 1038 18.19 -50.01 -31.67
CA ARG A 1038 18.91 -51.29 -31.68
C ARG A 1038 18.43 -52.24 -30.58
N ALA A 1039 18.22 -51.72 -29.36
CA ALA A 1039 17.70 -52.52 -28.26
C ALA A 1039 16.29 -53.06 -28.56
N ASN A 1040 15.40 -52.24 -29.13
CA ASN A 1040 14.04 -52.66 -29.51
C ASN A 1040 14.06 -53.74 -30.60
N TYR A 1041 14.90 -53.57 -31.63
CA TYR A 1041 15.06 -54.57 -32.69
C TYR A 1041 15.64 -55.89 -32.16
N SER A 1042 16.65 -55.81 -31.28
CA SER A 1042 17.20 -56.98 -30.59
C SER A 1042 16.13 -57.69 -29.75
N ALA A 1043 15.31 -56.93 -29.01
CA ALA A 1043 14.25 -57.47 -28.17
C ALA A 1043 13.08 -58.09 -28.94
N ALA A 1044 12.88 -57.76 -30.23
CA ALA A 1044 11.88 -58.39 -31.08
C ALA A 1044 12.19 -59.87 -31.33
N ARG A 1045 13.49 -60.24 -31.38
CA ARG A 1045 13.93 -61.63 -31.53
C ARG A 1045 13.50 -62.52 -30.37
N ASN A 1046 13.27 -61.95 -29.19
CA ASN A 1046 12.88 -62.69 -28.00
C ASN A 1046 11.47 -63.28 -28.10
N ASP A 1047 10.60 -62.73 -28.97
CA ASP A 1047 9.19 -63.14 -29.10
C ASP A 1047 8.94 -64.02 -30.33
N LEU A 1048 9.97 -64.24 -31.16
CA LEU A 1048 9.88 -65.06 -32.36
C LEU A 1048 9.56 -66.52 -32.00
N HIS A 1049 8.65 -67.15 -32.74
CA HIS A 1049 8.19 -68.53 -32.54
C HIS A 1049 7.57 -68.82 -31.16
N LYS A 1050 7.13 -67.80 -30.42
CA LYS A 1050 6.49 -67.95 -29.10
C LYS A 1050 4.99 -67.67 -29.09
N ASN A 1051 4.36 -67.68 -30.27
CA ASN A 1051 2.97 -67.25 -30.44
C ASN A 1051 2.73 -65.82 -29.89
N ALA A 1052 3.68 -64.91 -30.17
CA ALA A 1052 3.67 -63.51 -29.75
C ALA A 1052 4.07 -62.58 -30.92
N ASN A 1053 3.57 -62.90 -32.11
CA ASN A 1053 3.96 -62.25 -33.37
C ASN A 1053 3.56 -60.76 -33.41
N GLU A 1054 2.49 -60.38 -32.72
CA GLU A 1054 2.07 -59.00 -32.51
C GLU A 1054 3.13 -58.18 -31.76
N TRP A 1055 3.84 -58.79 -30.81
CA TRP A 1055 4.92 -58.14 -30.06
C TRP A 1055 6.20 -58.01 -30.88
N VAL A 1056 6.51 -59.01 -31.72
CA VAL A 1056 7.56 -58.90 -32.74
C VAL A 1056 7.28 -57.69 -33.64
N CYS A 1057 6.07 -57.61 -34.20
CA CYS A 1057 5.65 -56.52 -35.08
C CYS A 1057 5.69 -55.15 -34.38
N PHE A 1058 5.20 -55.06 -33.13
CA PHE A 1058 5.21 -53.81 -32.36
C PHE A 1058 6.63 -53.33 -32.03
N LYS A 1059 7.52 -54.24 -31.61
CA LYS A 1059 8.93 -53.91 -31.31
C LYS A 1059 9.69 -53.50 -32.58
N CYS A 1060 9.41 -54.13 -33.71
CA CYS A 1060 9.93 -53.75 -35.02
C CYS A 1060 9.44 -52.37 -35.48
N TYR A 1061 8.14 -52.08 -35.33
CA TYR A 1061 7.59 -50.75 -35.56
C TYR A 1061 8.29 -49.69 -34.71
N LEU A 1062 8.48 -49.98 -33.41
CA LEU A 1062 9.12 -49.06 -32.49
C LEU A 1062 10.62 -48.87 -32.82
N ALA A 1063 11.33 -49.93 -33.20
CA ALA A 1063 12.71 -49.84 -33.65
C ALA A 1063 12.85 -48.93 -34.89
N THR A 1064 12.01 -49.13 -35.90
CA THR A 1064 11.95 -48.30 -37.11
C THR A 1064 11.68 -46.84 -36.79
N LYS A 1065 10.66 -46.58 -35.95
CA LYS A 1065 10.30 -45.21 -35.54
C LYS A 1065 11.47 -44.50 -34.84
N LEU A 1066 12.13 -45.16 -33.90
CA LEU A 1066 13.21 -44.56 -33.13
C LEU A 1066 14.49 -44.34 -33.96
N ALA A 1067 14.78 -45.21 -34.93
CA ALA A 1067 15.92 -45.00 -35.83
C ALA A 1067 15.70 -43.83 -36.80
N LEU A 1068 14.47 -43.63 -37.27
CA LEU A 1068 14.11 -42.45 -38.07
C LEU A 1068 14.25 -41.17 -37.27
N ILE A 1069 13.81 -41.17 -36.01
CA ILE A 1069 14.02 -40.07 -35.06
C ILE A 1069 15.52 -39.80 -34.89
N ALA A 1070 16.34 -40.84 -34.72
CA ALA A 1070 17.80 -40.69 -34.59
C ALA A 1070 18.45 -40.04 -35.82
N ALA A 1071 18.07 -40.46 -37.04
CA ALA A 1071 18.56 -39.87 -38.28
C ALA A 1071 18.15 -38.40 -38.44
N ASP A 1072 16.95 -38.05 -37.99
CA ASP A 1072 16.44 -36.69 -38.03
C ASP A 1072 17.17 -35.78 -37.03
N TYR A 1073 17.43 -36.27 -35.82
CA TYR A 1073 18.31 -35.61 -34.85
C TYR A 1073 19.72 -35.39 -35.43
N ALA A 1074 20.29 -36.35 -36.17
CA ALA A 1074 21.63 -36.24 -36.75
C ALA A 1074 21.76 -35.10 -37.79
N VAL A 1075 20.66 -34.67 -38.41
CA VAL A 1075 20.68 -33.63 -39.45
C VAL A 1075 20.17 -32.28 -38.94
N ARG A 1076 19.07 -32.29 -38.17
CA ARG A 1076 18.35 -31.06 -37.80
C ARG A 1076 18.36 -30.75 -36.30
N GLY A 1077 18.88 -31.66 -35.48
CA GLY A 1077 18.94 -31.51 -34.04
C GLY A 1077 17.59 -31.60 -33.32
N LYS A 1078 16.51 -31.91 -34.05
CA LYS A 1078 15.15 -32.09 -33.53
C LYS A 1078 14.38 -33.11 -34.36
N SER A 1079 13.40 -33.77 -33.76
CA SER A 1079 12.46 -34.65 -34.45
C SER A 1079 11.08 -34.63 -33.81
N ASP A 1080 10.05 -35.00 -34.56
CA ASP A 1080 8.65 -35.04 -34.11
C ASP A 1080 8.24 -36.49 -33.83
N LYS A 1081 7.80 -36.75 -32.59
CA LYS A 1081 7.43 -38.09 -32.11
C LYS A 1081 6.00 -38.46 -32.46
N ASP A 1082 5.14 -37.50 -32.78
CA ASP A 1082 3.73 -37.72 -33.08
C ASP A 1082 3.49 -37.99 -34.57
N VAL A 1083 4.48 -37.64 -35.40
CA VAL A 1083 4.51 -38.00 -36.82
C VAL A 1083 4.64 -39.52 -37.00
N LYS A 1084 3.86 -40.06 -37.93
CA LYS A 1084 3.92 -41.48 -38.30
C LYS A 1084 5.25 -41.82 -38.99
N PRO A 1085 5.79 -43.04 -38.79
CA PRO A 1085 7.08 -43.44 -39.39
C PRO A 1085 7.17 -43.19 -40.89
N THR A 1086 6.12 -43.44 -41.68
CA THR A 1086 6.13 -43.20 -43.13
C THR A 1086 6.37 -41.74 -43.51
N ALA A 1087 5.68 -40.80 -42.86
CA ALA A 1087 5.86 -39.37 -43.12
C ALA A 1087 7.25 -38.89 -42.65
N LEU A 1088 7.75 -39.43 -41.55
CA LEU A 1088 9.11 -39.14 -41.09
C LEU A 1088 10.17 -39.71 -42.03
N ALA A 1089 9.95 -40.89 -42.61
CA ALA A 1089 10.84 -41.53 -43.56
C ALA A 1089 10.96 -40.78 -44.89
N GLN A 1090 9.84 -40.25 -45.43
CA GLN A 1090 9.87 -39.37 -46.61
C GLN A 1090 10.78 -38.16 -46.39
N LYS A 1091 10.66 -37.56 -45.20
CA LYS A 1091 11.45 -36.41 -44.84
C LYS A 1091 12.94 -36.73 -44.64
N VAL A 1092 13.24 -37.88 -44.03
CA VAL A 1092 14.63 -38.33 -43.79
C VAL A 1092 15.31 -38.75 -45.09
N GLU A 1093 14.57 -39.33 -46.03
CA GLU A 1093 15.07 -39.72 -47.35
C GLU A 1093 15.62 -38.53 -48.15
N GLU A 1094 15.04 -37.34 -48.00
CA GLU A 1094 15.49 -36.12 -48.67
C GLU A 1094 16.86 -35.62 -48.19
N TYR A 1095 17.37 -36.07 -47.03
CA TYR A 1095 18.63 -35.56 -46.47
C TYR A 1095 19.89 -36.05 -47.17
N ASN A 1096 19.83 -37.21 -47.83
CA ASN A 1096 20.97 -37.78 -48.52
C ASN A 1096 20.52 -38.79 -49.57
N SER A 1097 21.11 -38.73 -50.76
CA SER A 1097 20.84 -39.65 -51.87
C SER A 1097 21.05 -41.13 -51.50
N HIS A 1098 21.91 -41.44 -50.52
CA HIS A 1098 22.11 -42.81 -50.02
C HIS A 1098 20.89 -43.39 -49.28
N LEU A 1099 19.92 -42.56 -48.89
CA LEU A 1099 18.70 -42.97 -48.21
C LEU A 1099 17.54 -43.28 -49.17
N THR A 1100 17.74 -43.15 -50.48
CA THR A 1100 16.71 -43.42 -51.51
C THR A 1100 16.02 -44.78 -51.28
N GLY A 1101 14.70 -44.80 -51.38
CA GLY A 1101 13.82 -45.95 -51.11
C GLY A 1101 13.46 -46.17 -49.64
N LEU A 1102 13.93 -45.33 -48.70
CA LEU A 1102 13.63 -45.47 -47.27
C LEU A 1102 12.13 -45.34 -46.96
N ALA A 1103 11.43 -44.38 -47.57
CA ALA A 1103 9.99 -44.21 -47.40
C ALA A 1103 9.21 -45.43 -47.91
N SER A 1104 9.63 -45.99 -49.04
CA SER A 1104 9.05 -47.22 -49.59
C SER A 1104 9.27 -48.41 -48.64
N ASP A 1105 10.48 -48.53 -48.08
CA ASP A 1105 10.82 -49.59 -47.11
C ASP A 1105 9.94 -49.50 -45.84
N VAL A 1106 9.69 -48.29 -45.34
CA VAL A 1106 8.82 -48.05 -44.17
C VAL A 1106 7.34 -48.24 -44.50
N GLN A 1107 6.89 -47.85 -45.70
CA GLN A 1107 5.52 -48.12 -46.18
C GLN A 1107 5.24 -49.61 -46.33
N ILE A 1108 6.23 -50.41 -46.75
CA ILE A 1108 6.09 -51.87 -46.81
C ILE A 1108 5.85 -52.45 -45.40
N LEU A 1109 6.54 -51.92 -44.38
CA LEU A 1109 6.33 -52.33 -42.99
C LEU A 1109 4.90 -52.01 -42.51
N GLU A 1110 4.41 -50.79 -42.77
CA GLU A 1110 3.02 -50.41 -42.46
C GLU A 1110 1.99 -51.20 -43.31
N GLY A 1111 2.35 -51.58 -44.54
CA GLY A 1111 1.55 -52.37 -45.47
C GLY A 1111 1.25 -53.79 -44.99
N TYR A 1112 2.05 -54.35 -44.08
CA TYR A 1112 1.72 -55.58 -43.35
C TYR A 1112 0.64 -55.40 -42.27
N GLY A 1113 0.08 -54.19 -42.14
CA GLY A 1113 -0.88 -53.83 -41.10
C GLY A 1113 -0.23 -53.59 -39.75
N VAL A 1114 1.08 -53.28 -39.73
CA VAL A 1114 1.85 -53.03 -38.51
C VAL A 1114 1.81 -51.54 -38.18
N ASP A 1115 1.13 -51.19 -37.09
CA ASP A 1115 1.12 -49.85 -36.53
C ASP A 1115 1.07 -49.91 -34.99
N SER A 1116 1.12 -48.74 -34.33
CA SER A 1116 1.12 -48.66 -32.87
C SER A 1116 -0.21 -49.07 -32.21
N LEU A 1117 -1.29 -49.29 -32.98
CA LEU A 1117 -2.62 -49.52 -32.43
C LEU A 1117 -3.12 -50.94 -32.71
N ARG A 1118 -3.08 -51.40 -33.97
CA ARG A 1118 -3.57 -52.71 -34.42
C ARG A 1118 -2.77 -53.89 -33.85
N THR A 1119 -1.53 -53.64 -33.44
CA THR A 1119 -0.69 -54.62 -32.73
C THR A 1119 -1.06 -54.79 -31.25
N ARG A 1120 -1.98 -53.97 -30.71
CA ARG A 1120 -2.30 -53.93 -29.26
C ARG A 1120 -3.78 -54.02 -28.92
N TYR A 1121 -4.67 -53.47 -29.75
CA TYR A 1121 -6.08 -53.30 -29.38
C TYR A 1121 -7.04 -54.12 -30.27
N PRO A 1122 -7.87 -55.01 -29.68
CA PRO A 1122 -8.82 -55.86 -30.44
C PRO A 1122 -9.94 -55.11 -31.18
N ASP A 1123 -10.40 -53.97 -30.67
CA ASP A 1123 -11.49 -53.16 -31.25
C ASP A 1123 -11.15 -52.57 -32.62
N LEU A 1124 -9.86 -52.50 -32.95
CA LEU A 1124 -9.35 -52.04 -34.25
C LEU A 1124 -9.20 -53.18 -35.27
N LEU A 1125 -9.54 -54.41 -34.87
CA LEU A 1125 -9.51 -55.60 -35.72
C LEU A 1125 -10.94 -56.09 -35.96
N PRO A 1126 -11.21 -56.77 -37.09
CA PRO A 1126 -12.52 -57.37 -37.33
C PRO A 1126 -12.85 -58.38 -36.23
N PHE A 1127 -13.98 -58.16 -35.53
CA PHE A 1127 -14.49 -59.11 -34.53
C PHE A 1127 -14.61 -60.52 -35.15
N PRO A 1128 -14.13 -61.61 -34.49
CA PRO A 1128 -13.63 -61.70 -33.11
C PRO A 1128 -12.08 -61.66 -32.96
N GLN A 1129 -11.34 -61.14 -33.94
CA GLN A 1129 -9.87 -61.20 -33.94
C GLN A 1129 -9.25 -60.38 -32.80
N ILE A 1130 -8.19 -60.92 -32.20
CA ILE A 1130 -7.27 -60.18 -31.33
C ILE A 1130 -5.90 -60.01 -32.02
N PRO A 1131 -5.04 -59.08 -31.56
CA PRO A 1131 -3.71 -58.89 -32.16
C PRO A 1131 -2.88 -60.16 -32.25
N ASN A 1132 -3.01 -61.07 -31.28
CA ASN A 1132 -2.31 -62.36 -31.27
C ASN A 1132 -2.64 -63.23 -32.50
N ASP A 1133 -3.88 -63.14 -33.01
CA ASP A 1133 -4.35 -63.92 -34.17
C ASP A 1133 -4.02 -63.24 -35.51
N ARG A 1134 -3.77 -61.92 -35.49
CA ARG A 1134 -3.70 -61.08 -36.70
C ARG A 1134 -2.42 -61.26 -37.50
N TYR A 1135 -1.31 -61.60 -36.84
CA TYR A 1135 0.03 -61.65 -37.44
C TYR A 1135 0.56 -63.10 -37.44
N THR A 1136 0.76 -63.66 -38.62
CA THR A 1136 1.36 -65.00 -38.74
C THR A 1136 2.87 -64.94 -38.53
N SER A 1137 3.50 -66.10 -38.29
CA SER A 1137 4.96 -66.16 -38.13
C SER A 1137 5.70 -65.75 -39.40
N GLU A 1138 5.15 -65.99 -40.59
CA GLU A 1138 5.70 -65.51 -41.85
C GLU A 1138 5.66 -63.99 -41.95
N VAL A 1139 4.56 -63.36 -41.52
CA VAL A 1139 4.45 -61.89 -41.46
C VAL A 1139 5.45 -61.31 -40.47
N ALA A 1140 5.58 -61.91 -39.28
CA ALA A 1140 6.54 -61.47 -38.27
C ALA A 1140 8.00 -61.56 -38.76
N MET A 1141 8.37 -62.63 -39.48
CA MET A 1141 9.69 -62.76 -40.09
C MET A 1141 9.95 -61.68 -41.16
N ARG A 1142 8.98 -61.44 -42.07
CA ARG A 1142 9.10 -60.40 -43.10
C ARG A 1142 9.20 -59.00 -42.50
N VAL A 1143 8.48 -58.73 -41.41
CA VAL A 1143 8.54 -57.45 -40.68
C VAL A 1143 9.92 -57.27 -40.02
N MET A 1144 10.50 -58.33 -39.45
CA MET A 1144 11.87 -58.29 -38.91
C MET A 1144 12.92 -58.02 -40.00
N GLU A 1145 12.85 -58.71 -41.14
CA GLU A 1145 13.76 -58.49 -42.28
C GLU A 1145 13.67 -57.06 -42.82
N CYS A 1146 12.45 -56.56 -42.98
CA CYS A 1146 12.22 -55.19 -43.45
C CYS A 1146 12.80 -54.17 -42.46
N THR A 1147 12.56 -54.36 -41.16
CA THR A 1147 13.12 -53.53 -40.09
C THR A 1147 14.65 -53.55 -40.08
N ALA A 1148 15.27 -54.72 -40.26
CA ALA A 1148 16.72 -54.86 -40.30
C ALA A 1148 17.35 -53.97 -41.38
N ARG A 1149 16.77 -53.99 -42.59
CA ARG A 1149 17.22 -53.20 -43.73
C ARG A 1149 17.11 -51.69 -43.46
N ILE A 1150 16.01 -51.27 -42.84
CA ILE A 1150 15.80 -49.87 -42.44
C ILE A 1150 16.84 -49.43 -41.41
N ILE A 1151 17.05 -50.23 -40.35
CA ILE A 1151 18.02 -49.92 -39.29
C ILE A 1151 19.45 -49.81 -39.86
N ILE A 1152 19.88 -50.76 -40.68
CA ILE A 1152 21.24 -50.75 -41.28
C ILE A 1152 21.46 -49.49 -42.13
N LYS A 1153 20.47 -49.14 -42.97
CA LYS A 1153 20.53 -47.96 -43.84
C LYS A 1153 20.64 -46.66 -43.02
N LEU A 1154 19.82 -46.53 -41.97
CA LEU A 1154 19.83 -45.34 -41.11
C LEU A 1154 21.07 -45.26 -40.21
N GLU A 1155 21.58 -46.41 -39.74
CA GLU A 1155 22.77 -46.48 -38.90
C GLU A 1155 24.03 -46.03 -39.65
N ALA A 1156 24.23 -46.53 -40.87
CA ALA A 1156 25.36 -46.10 -41.71
C ALA A 1156 25.30 -44.59 -42.00
N PHE A 1157 24.09 -44.06 -42.24
CA PHE A 1157 23.89 -42.63 -42.45
C PHE A 1157 24.21 -41.79 -41.21
N VAL A 1158 23.72 -42.20 -40.04
CA VAL A 1158 23.99 -41.51 -38.77
C VAL A 1158 25.49 -41.52 -38.46
N GLN A 1159 26.19 -42.64 -38.71
CA GLN A 1159 27.64 -42.75 -38.52
C GLN A 1159 28.46 -41.90 -39.50
N GLN A 1160 27.95 -41.63 -40.70
CA GLN A 1160 28.62 -40.74 -41.66
C GLN A 1160 28.46 -39.25 -41.29
N LYS A 1161 27.38 -38.92 -40.58
CA LYS A 1161 27.04 -37.55 -40.19
C LYS A 1161 27.64 -37.13 -38.85
N ILE A 1162 27.91 -38.10 -37.97
CA ILE A 1162 28.74 -37.97 -36.77
C ILE A 1162 30.20 -37.94 -37.21
#